data_AF-A0A919YT20-F1
#
_entry.id   AF-A0A919YT20-F1
#
_cell.length_a   1.000
_cell.length_b   1.000
_cell.length_c   1.000
_cell.angle_alpha   90.00
_cell.angle_beta   90.00
_cell.angle_gamma   90.00
#
_symmetry.space_group_name_H-M   'P 1'
#
loop_
_entity.id
_entity.type
_entity.pdbx_description
1 polymer ?
#
loop_
_entity_poly.entity_id
_entity_poly.type
_entity_poly.pdbx_seq_one_letter_code
_entity_poly.pdbx_strand_id
1 'polypeptide(L)'
;MENNQLAATTERLSAASKSKVYNFNYQWKFKLANAFPLADALEAWKDCNGRYFYEKEYVEEDWQAVGLPHTYNDKDLFVARIEDAGSGQLRTFSFYRKWFRLPDKYDGNKVMIEFEGIRQTCYLYINGKLAGYYEAGVAPFAFDLTPYIEYDQDNVIAVATDSTSSRNLDYFVAETPNLPDAEPGTFMTSFTELEQIPEAARGVGYFWNCNDFNPSVGGLTKNVRLHVKPKLYITLPIYSNLQTKGVYIYGSDYDIKQRQAVIHTEAEIRNETGLEQIAELLSVIYDHRGEEVGRMSSGQVEIAASCHLPEYPPLSVTPNDAYRKTGNGYVPSPEDEVEPTATESLEVALVKMDALISGLRFWSPDDPYLYTVRTNLLLDGEVLDTIETVTGFRKVSYDANQGLLINDTPVWLTGYAQRSSNEWAVIGIAPDWLRDLDAKLIRESNANHIRFMHVAACPADIRSCDHYGIVCTQPAGDKERENFGRQWDQRVEAMRDIIIYFRNHPSIIFWEAGNNSINKEHMREMRLLKEKLDPRGGRFMGCRTLSTEEVVAEAEYVGTMLNRHAGRFQSVKMPVTETEYLREESPRRVWDDYSPPDFDYDNLWLGLGGRKQVGGDCHDLTAEDFALYAAKAYAEFFHDRMGGASGKNLYSATAALCWTDSAQHGRQAASENARMSGRVDPVRIKKQSFDVFRIIQSPVPAVKIIGHWNYPAEDGENYRYAVKEFDGTHWRKTGAYRYRNPKDKTVYVVGSYAIAKVELYINDQLAATCDKPVDTFLFPFEHIDVTRSGSITAKAFDYNGNQVAADTIETASVPARLRLTAFTGDKGFSADGADIAYVDVEVVDEQGRLCPLAYDRIDFRIEGEGIFLGGYNSGRFNGYGKEDSVIHQMHVFAECGNNRVFIRSTAQAGVIRLTASMNGLPEACLTLYSQPVGASALALELPQRLLPPCSETLTRSSYPFQAIPQADAAKYAAPGSIYCKILVDGQEPDTRGIMSIYDHGSIYSPILFILERIKNDRPELFDYSYDAEAGILMLSSNKKCVIAEKGRTHLLVNGEENLLNGEPYIRPDGILIVEINAVISYIKGIVSYYDDNVHVFRIELPPSSV
;
A
#
# COMPACT_ATOMS: atom_id res chain seq x y z
N MET A 1 -20.33 19.11 -31.14
CA MET A 1 -20.07 18.73 -32.54
C MET A 1 -18.58 18.59 -32.84
N GLU A 2 -17.69 19.30 -32.15
CA GLU A 2 -16.22 19.11 -32.25
C GLU A 2 -15.70 17.78 -31.66
N ASN A 3 -16.28 17.26 -30.56
CA ASN A 3 -15.95 15.93 -30.02
C ASN A 3 -16.16 14.76 -31.01
N ASN A 4 -17.07 14.90 -31.99
CA ASN A 4 -17.34 13.85 -32.98
C ASN A 4 -16.36 13.88 -34.17
N GLN A 5 -15.68 15.00 -34.44
CA GLN A 5 -14.66 15.06 -35.49
C GLN A 5 -13.30 14.57 -34.98
N LEU A 6 -13.03 14.73 -33.68
CA LEU A 6 -11.78 14.32 -33.06
C LEU A 6 -11.72 12.81 -32.77
N ALA A 7 -12.82 12.23 -32.27
CA ALA A 7 -13.00 10.78 -32.20
C ALA A 7 -12.82 10.15 -33.59
N ALA A 8 -13.37 10.78 -34.64
CA ALA A 8 -13.25 10.31 -36.01
C ALA A 8 -11.83 10.42 -36.60
N THR A 9 -10.94 11.27 -36.08
CA THR A 9 -9.55 11.42 -36.58
C THR A 9 -8.59 10.48 -35.85
N THR A 10 -8.79 10.32 -34.54
CA THR A 10 -8.15 9.29 -33.70
C THR A 10 -8.57 7.87 -34.12
N GLU A 11 -9.86 7.66 -34.40
CA GLU A 11 -10.36 6.42 -35.02
C GLU A 11 -9.78 6.22 -36.42
N ARG A 12 -9.58 7.26 -37.25
CA ARG A 12 -9.04 7.06 -38.60
C ARG A 12 -7.62 6.50 -38.61
N LEU A 13 -6.75 6.96 -37.71
CA LEU A 13 -5.37 6.45 -37.61
C LEU A 13 -5.27 5.16 -36.79
N SER A 14 -6.11 4.96 -35.76
CA SER A 14 -6.16 3.67 -35.02
C SER A 14 -6.93 2.56 -35.77
N ALA A 15 -7.87 2.92 -36.65
CA ALA A 15 -8.52 2.01 -37.59
C ALA A 15 -7.60 1.64 -38.76
N ALA A 16 -6.60 2.48 -39.08
CA ALA A 16 -5.57 2.17 -40.08
C ALA A 16 -4.53 1.16 -39.54
N SER A 17 -4.22 1.19 -38.24
CA SER A 17 -3.30 0.21 -37.62
C SER A 17 -3.82 -1.22 -37.74
N LYS A 18 -2.94 -2.14 -38.16
CA LYS A 18 -3.27 -3.57 -38.25
C LYS A 18 -3.30 -4.26 -36.89
N SER A 19 -2.80 -3.59 -35.85
CA SER A 19 -2.80 -4.10 -34.48
C SER A 19 -4.11 -3.85 -33.75
N LYS A 20 -4.44 -4.75 -32.82
CA LYS A 20 -5.59 -4.59 -31.90
C LYS A 20 -5.21 -5.05 -30.50
N VAL A 21 -5.74 -4.33 -29.51
CA VAL A 21 -5.69 -4.73 -28.10
C VAL A 21 -7.13 -4.95 -27.66
N TYR A 22 -7.40 -6.14 -27.14
CA TYR A 22 -8.69 -6.52 -26.60
C TYR A 22 -8.63 -6.54 -25.08
N ASN A 23 -9.61 -5.92 -24.43
CA ASN A 23 -9.95 -6.23 -23.06
C ASN A 23 -10.42 -7.68 -23.00
N PHE A 24 -9.70 -8.50 -22.23
CA PHE A 24 -9.93 -9.93 -22.14
C PHE A 24 -10.58 -10.33 -20.81
N ASN A 25 -11.18 -9.38 -20.08
CA ASN A 25 -11.75 -9.59 -18.74
C ASN A 25 -13.12 -10.27 -18.71
N TYR A 26 -13.87 -10.29 -19.80
CA TYR A 26 -15.27 -10.75 -19.79
C TYR A 26 -15.41 -12.23 -20.17
N GLN A 27 -16.56 -12.84 -19.86
CA GLN A 27 -16.91 -14.21 -20.28
C GLN A 27 -15.91 -15.30 -19.84
N TRP A 28 -15.32 -15.14 -18.66
CA TRP A 28 -14.58 -16.23 -18.03
C TRP A 28 -15.54 -17.16 -17.30
N LYS A 29 -15.11 -18.41 -17.18
CA LYS A 29 -15.70 -19.40 -16.29
C LYS A 29 -14.69 -19.76 -15.22
N PHE A 30 -15.15 -19.93 -13.99
CA PHE A 30 -14.34 -20.18 -12.82
C PHE A 30 -14.75 -21.48 -12.12
N LYS A 31 -13.76 -22.22 -11.63
CA LYS A 31 -13.91 -23.37 -10.76
C LYS A 31 -12.89 -23.31 -9.62
N LEU A 32 -13.36 -23.35 -8.38
CA LEU A 32 -12.47 -23.51 -7.23
C LEU A 32 -12.01 -24.97 -7.16
N ALA A 33 -10.72 -25.23 -7.40
CA ALA A 33 -10.23 -26.60 -7.44
C ALA A 33 -10.09 -27.20 -6.03
N ASN A 34 -9.73 -26.38 -5.04
CA ASN A 34 -9.63 -26.77 -3.63
C ASN A 34 -8.82 -28.05 -3.38
N ALA A 35 -7.75 -28.22 -4.15
CA ALA A 35 -6.82 -29.34 -4.08
C ALA A 35 -5.42 -28.83 -4.40
N PHE A 36 -4.40 -29.48 -3.83
CA PHE A 36 -2.99 -29.17 -4.04
C PHE A 36 -2.19 -30.47 -3.81
N PRO A 37 -1.11 -30.75 -4.56
CA PRO A 37 -0.51 -29.94 -5.63
C PRO A 37 -1.34 -29.94 -6.92
N LEU A 38 -0.82 -29.32 -7.99
CA LEU A 38 -1.52 -29.21 -9.28
C LEU A 38 -1.99 -30.57 -9.79
N ALA A 39 -1.17 -31.62 -9.68
CA ALA A 39 -1.51 -32.97 -10.11
C ALA A 39 -2.82 -33.48 -9.46
N ASP A 40 -2.96 -33.31 -8.15
CA ASP A 40 -4.16 -33.72 -7.41
C ASP A 40 -5.37 -32.87 -7.80
N ALA A 41 -5.15 -31.57 -8.03
CA ALA A 41 -6.20 -30.68 -8.53
C ALA A 41 -6.66 -31.06 -9.95
N LEU A 42 -5.75 -31.47 -10.83
CA LEU A 42 -6.07 -31.95 -12.17
C LEU A 42 -6.87 -33.25 -12.13
N GLU A 43 -6.45 -34.21 -11.29
CA GLU A 43 -7.15 -35.49 -11.14
C GLU A 43 -8.54 -35.33 -10.52
N ALA A 44 -8.68 -34.47 -9.50
CA ALA A 44 -9.96 -34.23 -8.82
C ALA A 44 -11.04 -33.62 -9.73
N TRP A 45 -10.64 -32.93 -10.80
CA TRP A 45 -11.55 -32.18 -11.68
C TRP A 45 -11.58 -32.67 -13.12
N LYS A 46 -11.24 -33.95 -13.33
CA LYS A 46 -11.57 -34.62 -14.58
C LYS A 46 -13.08 -34.62 -14.83
N ASP A 47 -13.49 -34.40 -16.07
CA ASP A 47 -14.90 -34.50 -16.43
C ASP A 47 -15.39 -35.97 -16.43
N CYS A 48 -16.67 -36.17 -16.72
CA CYS A 48 -17.28 -37.49 -16.80
C CYS A 48 -16.66 -38.43 -17.86
N ASN A 49 -15.82 -37.91 -18.76
CA ASN A 49 -15.08 -38.67 -19.78
C ASN A 49 -13.59 -38.80 -19.44
N GLY A 50 -13.14 -38.35 -18.27
CA GLY A 50 -11.75 -38.42 -17.84
C GLY A 50 -10.84 -37.32 -18.41
N ARG A 51 -11.42 -36.25 -18.98
CA ARG A 51 -10.66 -35.14 -19.59
C ARG A 51 -10.33 -34.07 -18.57
N TYR A 52 -9.21 -33.38 -18.77
CA TYR A 52 -8.76 -32.27 -17.96
C TYR A 52 -9.37 -30.95 -18.40
N PHE A 53 -9.48 -30.00 -17.47
CA PHE A 53 -10.08 -28.68 -17.69
C PHE A 53 -9.38 -27.81 -18.73
N TYR A 54 -8.24 -28.21 -19.30
CA TYR A 54 -7.57 -27.47 -20.37
C TYR A 54 -7.89 -28.03 -21.77
N GLU A 55 -8.56 -29.18 -21.86
CA GLU A 55 -8.93 -29.82 -23.13
C GLU A 55 -10.20 -29.16 -23.74
N LYS A 56 -10.29 -29.12 -25.07
CA LYS A 56 -11.43 -28.49 -25.78
C LYS A 56 -12.74 -29.20 -25.46
N GLU A 57 -12.70 -30.53 -25.42
CA GLU A 57 -13.88 -31.37 -25.26
C GLU A 57 -14.25 -31.62 -23.79
N TYR A 58 -13.60 -30.93 -22.84
CA TYR A 58 -13.95 -30.97 -21.42
C TYR A 58 -15.40 -30.52 -21.19
N VAL A 59 -16.17 -31.31 -20.45
CA VAL A 59 -17.55 -30.97 -20.07
C VAL A 59 -17.56 -30.09 -18.82
N GLU A 60 -17.95 -28.82 -19.00
CA GLU A 60 -17.97 -27.81 -17.94
C GLU A 60 -19.19 -27.97 -17.01
N GLU A 61 -19.05 -28.78 -15.95
CA GLU A 61 -20.07 -28.96 -14.91
C GLU A 61 -19.87 -28.02 -13.71
N ASP A 62 -20.92 -27.28 -13.34
CA ASP A 62 -20.95 -26.35 -12.20
C ASP A 62 -19.80 -25.32 -12.20
N TRP A 63 -19.50 -24.74 -13.37
CA TRP A 63 -18.58 -23.62 -13.52
C TRP A 63 -19.31 -22.29 -13.34
N GLN A 64 -18.74 -21.39 -12.54
CA GLN A 64 -19.31 -20.07 -12.30
C GLN A 64 -18.91 -19.10 -13.43
N ALA A 65 -19.86 -18.38 -14.02
CA ALA A 65 -19.55 -17.26 -14.91
C ALA A 65 -19.01 -16.08 -14.10
N VAL A 66 -17.86 -15.53 -14.52
CA VAL A 66 -17.19 -14.41 -13.84
C VAL A 66 -16.59 -13.43 -14.85
N GLY A 67 -16.40 -12.18 -14.44
CA GLY A 67 -15.56 -11.22 -15.14
C GLY A 67 -14.38 -10.80 -14.25
N LEU A 68 -13.33 -10.25 -14.85
CA LEU A 68 -12.12 -9.83 -14.15
C LEU A 68 -12.13 -8.33 -13.80
N PRO A 69 -11.47 -7.93 -12.70
CA PRO A 69 -10.74 -8.77 -11.74
C PRO A 69 -11.66 -9.68 -10.90
N HIS A 70 -11.20 -10.90 -10.62
CA HIS A 70 -11.96 -11.91 -9.85
C HIS A 70 -11.08 -12.56 -8.77
N THR A 71 -11.67 -12.77 -7.60
CA THR A 71 -11.11 -13.59 -6.53
C THR A 71 -12.22 -14.44 -5.89
N TYR A 72 -11.86 -15.63 -5.43
CA TYR A 72 -12.75 -16.47 -4.60
C TYR A 72 -12.66 -16.14 -3.11
N ASN A 73 -11.72 -15.28 -2.71
CA ASN A 73 -11.55 -14.86 -1.32
C ASN A 73 -12.44 -13.67 -0.92
N ASP A 74 -13.34 -13.21 -1.81
CA ASP A 74 -14.32 -12.17 -1.47
C ASP A 74 -15.25 -12.62 -0.31
N LYS A 75 -15.46 -13.94 -0.19
CA LYS A 75 -16.32 -14.56 0.81
C LYS A 75 -15.65 -14.96 2.12
N ASP A 76 -14.32 -14.96 2.21
CA ASP A 76 -13.58 -15.41 3.40
C ASP A 76 -12.60 -14.38 3.97
N LEU A 77 -12.33 -13.28 3.25
CA LEU A 77 -11.64 -12.11 3.80
C LEU A 77 -12.50 -11.39 4.84
N PHE A 78 -11.89 -10.97 5.95
CA PHE A 78 -12.52 -10.24 7.07
C PHE A 78 -13.69 -10.97 7.77
N VAL A 79 -13.95 -12.24 7.44
CA VAL A 79 -14.99 -13.03 8.09
C VAL A 79 -14.62 -13.39 9.53
N ALA A 80 -13.34 -13.67 9.74
CA ALA A 80 -12.77 -14.05 11.03
C ALA A 80 -11.74 -13.03 11.48
N ARG A 81 -11.30 -13.18 12.73
CA ARG A 81 -10.16 -12.44 13.27
C ARG A 81 -8.91 -12.62 12.42
N ILE A 82 -8.11 -11.55 12.34
CA ILE A 82 -6.75 -11.62 11.81
C ILE A 82 -5.78 -12.13 12.86
N GLU A 83 -5.17 -13.27 12.58
CA GLU A 83 -3.99 -13.78 13.30
C GLU A 83 -2.70 -13.32 12.57
N ASP A 84 -2.72 -13.37 11.24
CA ASP A 84 -1.74 -13.08 10.19
C ASP A 84 -2.40 -12.49 8.92
N ALA A 85 -1.62 -12.04 7.93
CA ALA A 85 -2.14 -11.23 6.84
C ALA A 85 -3.09 -12.01 5.92
N GLY A 86 -4.40 -11.95 6.08
CA GLY A 86 -5.35 -12.82 5.37
C GLY A 86 -5.59 -14.14 6.10
N SER A 87 -5.52 -14.16 7.44
CA SER A 87 -5.90 -15.33 8.24
C SER A 87 -7.29 -15.85 7.93
N GLY A 88 -7.42 -17.17 7.96
CA GLY A 88 -8.70 -17.86 7.72
C GLY A 88 -9.11 -17.95 6.25
N GLN A 89 -8.42 -17.23 5.34
CA GLN A 89 -8.71 -17.31 3.91
C GLN A 89 -8.21 -18.63 3.32
N LEU A 90 -8.99 -19.18 2.39
CA LEU A 90 -8.61 -20.38 1.65
C LEU A 90 -7.47 -20.07 0.68
N ARG A 91 -6.47 -20.96 0.63
CA ARG A 91 -5.31 -20.86 -0.29
C ARG A 91 -5.11 -22.20 -0.97
N THR A 92 -5.31 -22.23 -2.28
CA THR A 92 -5.40 -23.47 -3.04
C THR A 92 -5.37 -23.19 -4.54
N PHE A 93 -5.42 -24.25 -5.35
CA PHE A 93 -5.60 -24.11 -6.79
C PHE A 93 -7.02 -23.68 -7.15
N SER A 94 -7.10 -22.89 -8.22
CA SER A 94 -8.35 -22.59 -8.92
C SER A 94 -8.13 -22.59 -10.43
N PHE A 95 -9.20 -22.89 -11.17
CA PHE A 95 -9.19 -23.03 -12.61
C PHE A 95 -10.11 -22.01 -13.27
N TYR A 96 -9.64 -21.46 -14.40
CA TYR A 96 -10.37 -20.54 -15.24
C TYR A 96 -10.39 -21.07 -16.67
N ARG A 97 -11.52 -20.91 -17.36
CA ARG A 97 -11.70 -21.26 -18.78
C ARG A 97 -12.37 -20.12 -19.53
N LYS A 98 -11.96 -19.90 -20.77
CA LYS A 98 -12.54 -18.89 -21.65
C LYS A 98 -12.46 -19.31 -23.11
N TRP A 99 -13.60 -19.24 -23.78
CA TRP A 99 -13.72 -19.46 -25.21
C TRP A 99 -13.62 -18.15 -25.98
N PHE A 100 -12.93 -18.17 -27.11
CA PHE A 100 -12.84 -17.03 -28.02
C PHE A 100 -12.55 -17.51 -29.45
N ARG A 101 -12.92 -16.70 -30.44
CA ARG A 101 -12.66 -16.96 -31.86
C ARG A 101 -11.97 -15.76 -32.46
N LEU A 102 -10.76 -15.97 -32.98
CA LEU A 102 -10.05 -14.94 -33.74
C LEU A 102 -10.42 -15.03 -35.22
N PRO A 103 -10.87 -13.91 -35.85
CA PRO A 103 -11.20 -13.91 -37.27
C PRO A 103 -10.00 -14.23 -38.17
N ASP A 104 -10.27 -14.87 -39.31
CA ASP A 104 -9.27 -15.27 -40.33
C ASP A 104 -8.38 -14.12 -40.84
N LYS A 105 -8.87 -12.88 -40.79
CA LYS A 105 -8.08 -11.68 -41.16
C LYS A 105 -6.82 -11.47 -40.31
N TYR A 106 -6.70 -12.18 -39.18
CA TYR A 106 -5.53 -12.17 -38.32
C TYR A 106 -4.60 -13.37 -38.55
N ASP A 107 -4.90 -14.26 -39.50
CA ASP A 107 -3.98 -15.33 -39.85
C ASP A 107 -2.62 -14.73 -40.26
N GLY A 108 -1.55 -15.33 -39.73
CA GLY A 108 -0.18 -14.84 -39.86
C GLY A 108 0.19 -13.67 -38.93
N ASN A 109 -0.71 -13.12 -38.12
CA ASN A 109 -0.36 -12.15 -37.08
C ASN A 109 0.19 -12.82 -35.82
N LYS A 110 0.90 -12.04 -35.01
CA LYS A 110 1.25 -12.40 -33.63
C LYS A 110 0.05 -12.24 -32.73
N VAL A 111 -0.16 -13.20 -31.84
CA VAL A 111 -1.21 -13.17 -30.81
C VAL A 111 -0.54 -13.34 -29.46
N MET A 112 -0.63 -12.33 -28.59
CA MET A 112 0.00 -12.35 -27.26
C MET A 112 -1.05 -12.07 -26.19
N ILE A 113 -0.93 -12.73 -25.04
CA ILE A 113 -1.76 -12.45 -23.87
C ILE A 113 -0.91 -11.82 -22.77
N GLU A 114 -1.41 -10.72 -22.22
CA GLU A 114 -0.82 -9.99 -21.10
C GLU A 114 -1.67 -10.20 -19.85
N PHE A 115 -1.01 -10.50 -18.74
CA PHE A 115 -1.57 -10.45 -17.40
C PHE A 115 -0.91 -9.29 -16.66
N GLU A 116 -1.70 -8.36 -16.12
CA GLU A 116 -1.19 -7.27 -15.25
C GLU A 116 -0.63 -7.80 -13.91
N GLY A 117 -0.79 -9.10 -13.68
CA GLY A 117 -0.28 -9.91 -12.58
C GLY A 117 -1.33 -10.92 -12.12
N ILE A 118 -0.91 -11.87 -11.30
CA ILE A 118 -1.75 -12.95 -10.76
C ILE A 118 -1.21 -13.31 -9.39
N ARG A 119 -2.06 -13.71 -8.44
CA ARG A 119 -1.57 -14.15 -7.13
C ARG A 119 -1.86 -15.64 -6.95
N GLN A 120 -0.88 -16.53 -7.00
CA GLN A 120 0.58 -16.36 -7.17
C GLN A 120 1.09 -16.91 -8.51
N THR A 121 0.60 -18.06 -8.97
CA THR A 121 1.14 -18.76 -10.16
C THR A 121 0.17 -18.77 -11.33
N CYS A 122 0.68 -18.94 -12.56
CA CYS A 122 -0.12 -19.10 -13.78
C CYS A 122 0.40 -20.27 -14.59
N TYR A 123 -0.45 -21.28 -14.80
CA TYR A 123 -0.27 -22.31 -15.83
C TYR A 123 -1.26 -22.02 -16.94
N LEU A 124 -0.76 -21.58 -18.09
CA LEU A 124 -1.59 -21.19 -19.22
C LEU A 124 -1.64 -22.30 -20.26
N TYR A 125 -2.85 -22.75 -20.58
CA TYR A 125 -3.11 -23.72 -21.63
C TYR A 125 -3.94 -23.10 -22.75
N ILE A 126 -3.62 -23.48 -23.99
CA ILE A 126 -4.38 -23.15 -25.20
C ILE A 126 -4.70 -24.45 -25.93
N ASN A 127 -5.99 -24.70 -26.17
CA ASN A 127 -6.44 -25.87 -26.94
C ASN A 127 -5.81 -27.20 -26.46
N GLY A 128 -5.71 -27.38 -25.14
CA GLY A 128 -5.13 -28.57 -24.51
C GLY A 128 -3.60 -28.57 -24.34
N LYS A 129 -2.87 -27.59 -24.89
CA LYS A 129 -1.40 -27.51 -24.81
C LYS A 129 -0.97 -26.47 -23.78
N LEU A 130 0.02 -26.80 -22.94
CA LEU A 130 0.66 -25.82 -22.06
C LEU A 130 1.46 -24.82 -22.92
N ALA A 131 1.06 -23.56 -22.88
CA ALA A 131 1.62 -22.47 -23.66
C ALA A 131 2.52 -21.53 -22.84
N GLY A 132 2.43 -21.59 -21.51
CA GLY A 132 3.21 -20.71 -20.66
C GLY A 132 3.07 -20.98 -19.16
N TYR A 133 4.08 -20.54 -18.43
CA TYR A 133 4.20 -20.67 -16.98
C TYR A 133 4.81 -19.41 -16.32
N TYR A 134 4.31 -19.04 -15.14
CA TYR A 134 4.81 -17.89 -14.36
C TYR A 134 4.52 -18.05 -12.86
N GLU A 135 5.45 -17.65 -11.99
CA GLU A 135 5.36 -17.94 -10.54
C GLU A 135 5.70 -16.77 -9.60
N ALA A 136 6.29 -15.69 -10.10
CA ALA A 136 6.70 -14.57 -9.25
C ALA A 136 5.50 -13.76 -8.70
N GLY A 137 4.33 -13.84 -9.34
CA GLY A 137 3.03 -13.42 -8.81
C GLY A 137 2.80 -11.94 -8.49
N VAL A 138 3.76 -11.06 -8.79
CA VAL A 138 3.67 -9.63 -8.44
C VAL A 138 3.83 -8.71 -9.64
N ALA A 139 4.72 -9.06 -10.58
CA ALA A 139 4.97 -8.28 -11.78
C ALA A 139 4.04 -8.68 -12.95
N PRO A 140 3.81 -7.78 -13.91
CA PRO A 140 3.16 -8.12 -15.17
C PRO A 140 3.99 -9.12 -16.01
N PHE A 141 3.31 -10.00 -16.74
CA PHE A 141 3.92 -11.01 -17.61
C PHE A 141 3.04 -11.29 -18.83
N ALA A 142 3.60 -11.87 -19.89
CA ALA A 142 2.86 -12.16 -21.11
C ALA A 142 3.40 -13.37 -21.86
N PHE A 143 2.56 -14.02 -22.65
CA PHE A 143 2.95 -15.17 -23.47
C PHE A 143 2.60 -14.93 -24.94
N ASP A 144 3.43 -15.43 -25.83
CA ASP A 144 3.13 -15.50 -27.26
C ASP A 144 2.31 -16.77 -27.55
N LEU A 145 1.05 -16.58 -27.89
CA LEU A 145 0.09 -17.64 -28.17
C LEU A 145 0.06 -18.05 -29.63
N THR A 146 0.77 -17.33 -30.51
CA THR A 146 0.71 -17.51 -31.96
C THR A 146 0.76 -18.98 -32.43
N PRO A 147 1.68 -19.85 -31.95
CA PRO A 147 1.77 -21.22 -32.44
C PRO A 147 0.64 -22.16 -31.96
N TYR A 148 -0.24 -21.68 -31.07
CA TYR A 148 -1.34 -22.46 -30.49
C TYR A 148 -2.73 -22.03 -30.98
N ILE A 149 -2.84 -20.90 -31.69
CA ILE A 149 -4.11 -20.36 -32.17
C ILE A 149 -4.60 -21.11 -33.43
N GLU A 150 -5.87 -21.49 -33.39
CA GLU A 150 -6.62 -21.99 -34.54
C GLU A 150 -7.50 -20.86 -35.09
N TYR A 151 -7.11 -20.24 -36.20
CA TYR A 151 -7.87 -19.13 -36.81
C TYR A 151 -9.20 -19.58 -37.38
N ASP A 152 -10.19 -18.69 -37.30
CA ASP A 152 -11.59 -18.96 -37.68
C ASP A 152 -12.17 -20.25 -37.06
N GLN A 153 -11.68 -20.60 -35.87
CA GLN A 153 -12.15 -21.70 -35.04
C GLN A 153 -12.25 -21.25 -33.59
N ASP A 154 -13.03 -22.00 -32.81
CA ASP A 154 -13.16 -21.73 -31.39
C ASP A 154 -11.90 -22.22 -30.67
N ASN A 155 -11.26 -21.30 -29.97
CA ASN A 155 -10.09 -21.54 -29.13
C ASN A 155 -10.52 -21.52 -27.67
N VAL A 156 -9.92 -22.39 -26.86
CA VAL A 156 -10.07 -22.37 -25.40
C VAL A 156 -8.76 -21.94 -24.75
N ILE A 157 -8.82 -20.89 -23.94
CA ILE A 157 -7.81 -20.55 -22.96
C ILE A 157 -8.24 -21.17 -21.63
N ALA A 158 -7.31 -21.86 -20.97
CA ALA A 158 -7.50 -22.37 -19.63
C ALA A 158 -6.32 -21.97 -18.75
N VAL A 159 -6.60 -21.52 -17.52
CA VAL A 159 -5.59 -21.10 -16.54
C VAL A 159 -5.78 -21.87 -15.25
N ALA A 160 -4.72 -22.54 -14.77
CA ALA A 160 -4.63 -22.93 -13.37
C ALA A 160 -3.80 -21.90 -12.60
N THR A 161 -4.25 -21.56 -11.39
CA THR A 161 -3.53 -20.63 -10.51
C THR A 161 -3.58 -21.11 -9.07
N ASP A 162 -2.45 -21.01 -8.38
CA ASP A 162 -2.28 -21.34 -6.97
C ASP A 162 -2.01 -20.08 -6.15
N SER A 163 -2.63 -19.99 -4.96
CA SER A 163 -2.39 -18.94 -3.98
C SER A 163 -1.74 -19.41 -2.67
N THR A 164 -1.23 -20.66 -2.61
CA THR A 164 -0.44 -21.14 -1.46
C THR A 164 0.74 -20.21 -1.18
N SER A 165 1.07 -20.09 0.11
CA SER A 165 2.02 -19.09 0.59
C SER A 165 2.77 -19.56 1.82
N SER A 166 3.80 -18.80 2.16
CA SER A 166 4.81 -19.14 3.13
C SER A 166 4.36 -19.08 4.64
N ARG A 167 3.10 -19.31 5.01
CA ARG A 167 2.69 -19.32 6.44
C ARG A 167 1.41 -20.10 6.66
N ASN A 168 1.36 -20.89 7.75
CA ASN A 168 0.24 -21.77 8.14
C ASN A 168 -0.10 -22.87 7.12
N LEU A 169 0.84 -23.22 6.26
CA LEU A 169 0.79 -24.36 5.34
C LEU A 169 2.09 -25.14 5.49
N ASP A 170 2.03 -26.47 5.42
CA ASP A 170 3.22 -27.32 5.55
C ASP A 170 4.19 -27.13 4.37
N TYR A 171 3.63 -26.80 3.20
CA TYR A 171 4.34 -26.61 1.95
C TYR A 171 3.63 -25.60 1.04
N PHE A 172 4.36 -25.03 0.09
CA PHE A 172 3.85 -24.12 -0.93
C PHE A 172 4.72 -24.15 -2.20
N VAL A 173 4.19 -23.60 -3.30
CA VAL A 173 4.87 -23.57 -4.60
C VAL A 173 6.17 -22.77 -4.56
N ALA A 174 7.17 -23.26 -5.29
CA ALA A 174 8.49 -22.67 -5.41
C ALA A 174 8.92 -22.62 -6.88
N GLU A 175 9.94 -21.80 -7.18
CA GLU A 175 10.40 -21.63 -8.57
C GLU A 175 10.77 -22.95 -9.24
N THR A 176 10.28 -23.13 -10.46
CA THR A 176 10.56 -24.29 -11.31
C THR A 176 11.81 -24.03 -12.18
N PRO A 177 12.80 -24.95 -12.21
CA PRO A 177 13.94 -24.86 -13.11
C PRO A 177 13.52 -24.81 -14.58
N ASN A 178 14.18 -23.98 -15.39
CA ASN A 178 13.97 -23.94 -16.84
C ASN A 178 14.79 -25.03 -17.57
N LEU A 179 14.53 -26.29 -17.25
CA LEU A 179 15.24 -27.45 -17.82
C LEU A 179 14.24 -28.41 -18.49
N PRO A 180 14.60 -29.08 -19.61
CA PRO A 180 13.63 -29.83 -20.42
C PRO A 180 12.88 -30.96 -19.71
N ASP A 181 13.44 -31.49 -18.62
CA ASP A 181 12.87 -32.55 -17.80
C ASP A 181 12.29 -32.06 -16.46
N ALA A 182 12.25 -30.74 -16.23
CA ALA A 182 11.55 -30.15 -15.09
C ALA A 182 10.04 -30.05 -15.38
N GLU A 183 9.22 -30.57 -14.46
CA GLU A 183 7.77 -30.51 -14.58
C GLU A 183 7.21 -29.31 -13.79
N PRO A 184 6.54 -28.34 -14.43
CA PRO A 184 5.94 -27.20 -13.74
C PRO A 184 5.02 -27.60 -12.59
N GLY A 185 5.17 -26.95 -11.44
CA GLY A 185 4.32 -27.17 -10.27
C GLY A 185 4.63 -28.41 -9.44
N THR A 186 5.71 -29.13 -9.76
CA THR A 186 6.19 -30.25 -8.93
C THR A 186 7.13 -29.81 -7.80
N PHE A 187 7.70 -28.62 -7.91
CA PHE A 187 8.63 -28.07 -6.93
C PHE A 187 7.89 -27.40 -5.77
N MET A 188 8.29 -27.77 -4.57
CA MET A 188 7.63 -27.34 -3.34
C MET A 188 8.68 -26.95 -2.30
N THR A 189 8.34 -26.04 -1.40
CA THR A 189 9.22 -25.65 -0.30
C THR A 189 8.49 -25.77 1.04
N SER A 190 9.19 -26.15 2.12
CA SER A 190 8.60 -26.47 3.43
C SER A 190 8.95 -25.47 4.54
N PHE A 191 8.09 -25.35 5.55
CA PHE A 191 8.33 -24.57 6.77
C PHE A 191 9.12 -25.30 7.84
N THR A 192 8.82 -26.58 8.00
CA THR A 192 9.41 -27.43 9.02
C THR A 192 10.49 -28.29 8.38
N GLU A 193 11.64 -28.42 9.05
CA GLU A 193 12.69 -29.40 8.70
C GLU A 193 12.24 -30.86 8.86
N LEU A 194 10.95 -31.10 9.16
CA LEU A 194 10.33 -32.42 9.23
C LEU A 194 10.11 -32.99 7.81
N GLU A 195 11.17 -33.61 7.29
CA GLU A 195 11.30 -34.57 6.19
C GLU A 195 10.00 -35.16 5.58
N GLN A 196 9.36 -34.46 4.63
CA GLN A 196 8.34 -35.09 3.76
C GLN A 196 8.48 -34.77 2.26
N ILE A 197 9.21 -33.72 1.88
CA ILE A 197 9.50 -33.42 0.47
C ILE A 197 10.84 -34.05 0.10
N PRO A 198 10.93 -34.92 -0.93
CA PRO A 198 12.21 -35.40 -1.42
C PRO A 198 13.14 -34.24 -1.76
N GLU A 199 14.43 -34.34 -1.44
CA GLU A 199 15.41 -33.26 -1.69
C GLU A 199 15.39 -32.77 -3.15
N ALA A 200 15.16 -33.68 -4.10
CA ALA A 200 15.04 -33.37 -5.52
C ALA A 200 13.84 -32.48 -5.91
N ALA A 201 12.81 -32.40 -5.06
CA ALA A 201 11.60 -31.60 -5.24
C ALA A 201 11.58 -30.35 -4.34
N ARG A 202 12.65 -30.11 -3.57
CA ARG A 202 12.77 -28.95 -2.68
C ARG A 202 13.14 -27.71 -3.49
N GLY A 203 12.15 -26.87 -3.79
CA GLY A 203 12.32 -25.65 -4.56
C GLY A 203 12.72 -24.43 -3.73
N VAL A 204 13.13 -23.36 -4.43
CA VAL A 204 13.40 -22.04 -3.87
C VAL A 204 12.15 -21.17 -3.98
N GLY A 205 11.49 -20.91 -2.85
CA GLY A 205 10.28 -20.09 -2.83
C GLY A 205 10.56 -18.59 -3.01
N TYR A 206 9.60 -17.88 -3.58
CA TYR A 206 9.63 -16.41 -3.67
C TYR A 206 9.45 -15.77 -2.30
N PHE A 207 10.41 -14.96 -1.89
CA PHE A 207 10.48 -14.45 -0.51
C PHE A 207 9.27 -13.57 -0.12
N TRP A 208 8.66 -12.90 -1.09
CA TRP A 208 7.48 -12.07 -0.92
C TRP A 208 6.14 -12.83 -1.00
N ASN A 209 6.15 -14.10 -1.41
CA ASN A 209 4.96 -14.96 -1.39
C ASN A 209 4.69 -15.48 0.04
N CYS A 210 4.60 -14.55 0.98
CA CYS A 210 4.40 -14.81 2.40
C CYS A 210 3.16 -14.09 2.91
N ASN A 211 2.51 -14.72 3.89
CA ASN A 211 1.30 -14.21 4.51
C ASN A 211 1.58 -13.35 5.77
N ASP A 212 2.83 -12.93 5.96
CA ASP A 212 3.21 -12.06 7.07
C ASP A 212 2.71 -10.62 6.85
N PHE A 213 2.72 -10.18 5.59
CA PHE A 213 2.49 -8.79 5.20
C PHE A 213 1.48 -8.63 4.08
N ASN A 214 1.50 -9.53 3.10
CA ASN A 214 0.74 -9.42 1.86
C ASN A 214 -0.38 -10.47 1.88
N PRO A 215 -1.65 -10.09 2.13
CA PRO A 215 -2.78 -11.02 2.00
C PRO A 215 -2.72 -11.76 0.65
N SER A 216 -2.63 -13.09 0.69
CA SER A 216 -2.57 -13.93 -0.51
C SER A 216 -3.96 -14.15 -1.11
N VAL A 217 -4.50 -13.11 -1.75
CA VAL A 217 -5.83 -13.11 -2.37
C VAL A 217 -5.77 -13.83 -3.72
N GLY A 218 -6.29 -15.06 -3.79
CA GLY A 218 -6.16 -15.94 -4.95
C GLY A 218 -7.11 -15.63 -6.10
N GLY A 219 -6.72 -16.08 -7.31
CA GLY A 219 -7.51 -15.93 -8.53
C GLY A 219 -6.89 -14.97 -9.56
N LEU A 220 -7.67 -14.65 -10.60
CA LEU A 220 -7.29 -13.68 -11.63
C LEU A 220 -7.63 -12.26 -11.15
N THR A 221 -6.80 -11.75 -10.24
CA THR A 221 -7.05 -10.54 -9.45
C THR A 221 -6.74 -9.21 -10.17
N LYS A 222 -6.26 -9.26 -11.42
CA LYS A 222 -5.93 -8.07 -12.22
C LYS A 222 -6.42 -8.25 -13.66
N ASN A 223 -6.33 -7.19 -14.47
CA ASN A 223 -6.82 -7.21 -15.84
C ASN A 223 -5.96 -8.11 -16.76
N VAL A 224 -6.61 -8.64 -17.79
CA VAL A 224 -5.99 -9.46 -18.84
C VAL A 224 -6.26 -8.82 -20.19
N ARG A 225 -5.26 -8.78 -21.06
CA ARG A 225 -5.35 -8.19 -22.40
C ARG A 225 -4.87 -9.17 -23.46
N LEU A 226 -5.53 -9.18 -24.61
CA LEU A 226 -5.09 -9.92 -25.79
C LEU A 226 -4.61 -8.94 -26.86
N HIS A 227 -3.36 -9.07 -27.27
CA HIS A 227 -2.73 -8.25 -28.30
C HIS A 227 -2.63 -9.03 -29.59
N VAL A 228 -3.13 -8.46 -30.68
CA VAL A 228 -2.93 -8.96 -32.04
C VAL A 228 -2.06 -7.96 -32.78
N LYS A 229 -0.91 -8.41 -33.29
CA LYS A 229 0.12 -7.56 -33.93
C LYS A 229 0.59 -8.15 -35.26
N PRO A 230 1.01 -7.35 -36.24
CA PRO A 230 1.70 -7.86 -37.43
C PRO A 230 3.04 -8.53 -37.08
N LYS A 231 3.69 -9.19 -38.05
CA LYS A 231 5.01 -9.83 -37.87
C LYS A 231 6.18 -8.86 -37.78
N LEU A 232 6.02 -7.64 -38.27
CA LEU A 232 6.93 -6.52 -38.02
C LEU A 232 6.21 -5.55 -37.09
N TYR A 233 6.66 -5.43 -35.83
CA TYR A 233 5.88 -4.77 -34.78
C TYR A 233 6.74 -4.12 -33.69
N ILE A 234 6.15 -3.16 -32.98
CA ILE A 234 6.71 -2.57 -31.77
C ILE A 234 6.41 -3.51 -30.60
N THR A 235 7.45 -3.90 -29.86
CA THR A 235 7.33 -4.90 -28.79
C THR A 235 6.58 -4.38 -27.56
N LEU A 236 6.07 -5.30 -26.73
CA LEU A 236 5.44 -4.96 -25.46
C LEU A 236 6.50 -4.73 -24.36
N PRO A 237 6.28 -3.84 -23.39
CA PRO A 237 7.20 -3.59 -22.28
C PRO A 237 7.08 -4.67 -21.19
N ILE A 238 7.25 -5.93 -21.58
CA ILE A 238 7.05 -7.09 -20.72
C ILE A 238 8.23 -8.03 -20.92
N TYR A 239 9.09 -8.15 -19.91
CA TYR A 239 10.29 -8.97 -20.02
C TYR A 239 10.02 -10.44 -19.70
N SER A 240 9.23 -10.72 -18.66
CA SER A 240 8.81 -12.08 -18.33
C SER A 240 8.13 -12.75 -19.54
N ASN A 241 8.77 -13.82 -20.03
CA ASN A 241 8.39 -14.69 -21.14
C ASN A 241 8.40 -14.09 -22.57
N LEU A 242 8.32 -12.77 -22.76
CA LEU A 242 8.53 -12.15 -24.09
C LEU A 242 9.97 -11.64 -24.32
N GLN A 243 10.70 -11.37 -23.23
CA GLN A 243 12.05 -10.79 -23.19
C GLN A 243 12.16 -9.49 -24.00
N THR A 244 11.19 -8.59 -23.84
CA THR A 244 11.15 -7.29 -24.52
C THR A 244 10.91 -6.14 -23.54
N LYS A 245 11.38 -4.94 -23.92
CA LYS A 245 11.27 -3.71 -23.13
C LYS A 245 10.32 -2.67 -23.74
N GLY A 246 9.85 -2.88 -24.97
CA GLY A 246 8.86 -2.04 -25.63
C GLY A 246 9.32 -0.60 -25.83
N VAL A 247 8.45 0.36 -25.52
CA VAL A 247 8.71 1.80 -25.72
C VAL A 247 9.18 2.46 -24.41
N TYR A 248 10.22 3.28 -24.48
CA TYR A 248 10.68 4.15 -23.40
C TYR A 248 10.57 5.61 -23.82
N ILE A 249 9.84 6.39 -23.02
CA ILE A 249 9.55 7.81 -23.30
C ILE A 249 10.00 8.64 -22.11
N TYR A 250 10.86 9.63 -22.37
CA TYR A 250 11.38 10.52 -21.34
C TYR A 250 11.71 11.90 -21.91
N GLY A 251 11.79 12.90 -21.03
CA GLY A 251 12.26 14.23 -21.39
C GLY A 251 13.69 14.48 -20.89
N SER A 252 14.44 15.31 -21.60
CA SER A 252 15.72 15.89 -21.19
C SER A 252 15.74 17.40 -21.44
N ASP A 253 16.79 18.08 -20.96
CA ASP A 253 17.05 19.50 -21.27
C ASP A 253 15.84 20.41 -20.98
N TYR A 254 15.17 20.14 -19.86
CA TYR A 254 13.99 20.86 -19.41
C TYR A 254 14.29 22.35 -19.17
N ASP A 255 13.62 23.22 -19.91
CA ASP A 255 13.42 24.62 -19.58
C ASP A 255 12.01 24.80 -19.02
N ILE A 256 11.92 24.76 -17.68
CA ILE A 256 10.66 24.87 -16.95
C ILE A 256 9.97 26.21 -17.22
N LYS A 257 10.73 27.30 -17.39
CA LYS A 257 10.19 28.65 -17.59
C LYS A 257 9.64 28.84 -19.00
N GLN A 258 10.35 28.34 -20.01
CA GLN A 258 9.94 28.43 -21.42
C GLN A 258 8.97 27.32 -21.82
N ARG A 259 8.69 26.37 -20.92
CA ARG A 259 7.80 25.23 -21.20
C ARG A 259 8.32 24.38 -22.36
N GLN A 260 9.62 24.08 -22.33
CA GLN A 260 10.32 23.34 -23.37
C GLN A 260 11.09 22.16 -22.77
N ALA A 261 11.17 21.07 -23.52
CA ALA A 261 12.05 19.94 -23.22
C ALA A 261 12.34 19.17 -24.52
N VAL A 262 13.48 18.50 -24.58
CA VAL A 262 13.73 17.49 -25.62
C VAL A 262 13.01 16.22 -25.20
N ILE A 263 12.02 15.78 -25.98
CA ILE A 263 11.29 14.55 -25.72
C ILE A 263 11.90 13.44 -26.56
N HIS A 264 12.21 12.32 -25.92
CA HIS A 264 12.80 11.13 -26.53
C HIS A 264 11.75 10.02 -26.60
N THR A 265 11.77 9.27 -27.68
CA THR A 265 11.08 7.99 -27.80
C THR A 265 12.10 6.96 -28.28
N GLU A 266 12.35 5.94 -27.46
CA GLU A 266 13.08 4.74 -27.86
C GLU A 266 12.08 3.59 -27.98
N ALA A 267 12.08 2.87 -29.09
CA ALA A 267 11.19 1.73 -29.29
C ALA A 267 11.96 0.51 -29.80
N GLU A 268 11.66 -0.62 -29.19
CA GLU A 268 12.10 -1.92 -29.68
C GLU A 268 11.14 -2.44 -30.75
N ILE A 269 11.70 -2.76 -31.91
CA ILE A 269 10.98 -3.31 -33.05
C ILE A 269 11.47 -4.73 -33.27
N ARG A 270 10.55 -5.68 -33.39
CA ARG A 270 10.86 -7.07 -33.78
C ARG A 270 10.34 -7.33 -35.19
N ASN A 271 11.14 -8.02 -36.00
CA ASN A 271 10.83 -8.35 -37.39
C ASN A 271 10.84 -9.87 -37.62
N GLU A 272 9.68 -10.49 -37.48
CA GLU A 272 9.47 -11.92 -37.70
C GLU A 272 8.95 -12.22 -39.13
N THR A 273 9.15 -11.30 -40.08
CA THR A 273 8.69 -11.49 -41.47
C THR A 273 9.56 -12.47 -42.27
N GLY A 274 10.77 -12.77 -41.77
CA GLY A 274 11.77 -13.60 -42.45
C GLY A 274 12.61 -12.87 -43.49
N LEU A 275 12.36 -11.57 -43.72
CA LEU A 275 13.13 -10.71 -44.62
C LEU A 275 13.45 -9.39 -43.92
N GLU A 276 14.57 -8.77 -44.27
CA GLU A 276 14.87 -7.41 -43.86
C GLU A 276 13.77 -6.45 -44.35
N GLN A 277 13.41 -5.49 -43.50
CA GLN A 277 12.37 -4.50 -43.79
C GLN A 277 12.93 -3.09 -43.61
N ILE A 278 12.47 -2.15 -44.44
CA ILE A 278 12.77 -0.72 -44.27
C ILE A 278 11.50 -0.07 -43.72
N ALA A 279 11.56 0.41 -42.49
CA ALA A 279 10.41 0.99 -41.80
C ALA A 279 10.74 2.38 -41.23
N GLU A 280 9.71 3.14 -40.88
CA GLU A 280 9.84 4.42 -40.20
C GLU A 280 9.08 4.36 -38.87
N LEU A 281 9.67 4.94 -37.82
CA LEU A 281 8.99 5.16 -36.56
C LEU A 281 8.58 6.62 -36.46
N LEU A 282 7.29 6.87 -36.19
CA LEU A 282 6.71 8.20 -36.00
C LEU A 282 6.01 8.26 -34.65
N SER A 283 6.52 9.10 -33.74
CA SER A 283 5.87 9.37 -32.45
C SER A 283 5.21 10.73 -32.45
N VAL A 284 3.93 10.77 -32.07
CA VAL A 284 3.11 11.97 -32.01
C VAL A 284 2.57 12.13 -30.59
N ILE A 285 2.73 13.32 -30.03
CA ILE A 285 2.35 13.66 -28.66
C ILE A 285 1.04 14.44 -28.72
N TYR A 286 0.02 13.96 -28.02
CA TYR A 286 -1.30 14.58 -27.92
C TYR A 286 -1.58 15.07 -26.51
N ASP A 287 -2.18 16.24 -26.40
CA ASP A 287 -2.71 16.76 -25.14
C ASP A 287 -3.99 16.00 -24.70
N HIS A 288 -4.53 16.31 -23.52
CA HIS A 288 -5.75 15.64 -23.01
C HIS A 288 -7.00 15.91 -23.85
N ARG A 289 -6.98 16.93 -24.73
CA ARG A 289 -8.06 17.22 -25.67
C ARG A 289 -7.87 16.47 -26.97
N GLY A 290 -6.76 15.76 -27.16
CA GLY A 290 -6.41 15.03 -28.38
C GLY A 290 -5.79 15.92 -29.48
N GLU A 291 -5.35 17.13 -29.12
CA GLU A 291 -4.64 18.02 -30.04
C GLU A 291 -3.14 17.69 -30.04
N GLU A 292 -2.53 17.71 -31.23
CA GLU A 292 -1.10 17.46 -31.36
C GLU A 292 -0.26 18.61 -30.79
N VAL A 293 0.66 18.29 -29.89
CA VAL A 293 1.61 19.25 -29.31
C VAL A 293 3.02 19.11 -29.87
N GLY A 294 3.33 17.98 -30.51
CA GLY A 294 4.65 17.70 -31.06
C GLY A 294 4.75 16.33 -31.71
N ARG A 295 5.76 16.16 -32.57
CA ARG A 295 6.06 14.88 -33.22
C ARG A 295 7.55 14.71 -33.46
N MET A 296 7.98 13.47 -33.64
CA MET A 296 9.34 13.06 -33.98
C MET A 296 9.30 11.85 -34.92
N SER A 297 10.26 11.78 -35.84
CA SER A 297 10.41 10.68 -36.80
C SER A 297 11.84 10.17 -36.78
N SER A 298 12.01 8.85 -36.91
CA SER A 298 13.32 8.22 -37.08
C SER A 298 13.89 8.38 -38.50
N GLY A 299 13.06 8.83 -39.46
CA GLY A 299 13.30 8.54 -40.87
C GLY A 299 13.23 7.04 -41.17
N GLN A 300 13.65 6.64 -42.37
CA GLN A 300 13.71 5.23 -42.75
C GLN A 300 14.87 4.52 -42.06
N VAL A 301 14.60 3.36 -41.47
CA VAL A 301 15.57 2.51 -40.76
C VAL A 301 15.44 1.07 -41.26
N GLU A 302 16.58 0.42 -41.47
CA GLU A 302 16.67 -1.01 -41.79
C GLU A 302 16.46 -1.84 -40.52
N ILE A 303 15.50 -2.76 -40.57
CA ILE A 303 15.16 -3.67 -39.48
C ILE A 303 15.46 -5.10 -39.95
N ALA A 304 16.57 -5.65 -39.45
CA ALA A 304 16.98 -7.02 -39.75
C ALA A 304 15.90 -8.02 -39.31
N ALA A 305 15.77 -9.12 -40.06
CA ALA A 305 14.88 -10.22 -39.67
C ALA A 305 15.41 -10.94 -38.42
N SER A 306 14.48 -11.32 -37.53
CA SER A 306 14.72 -12.24 -36.43
C SER A 306 14.89 -13.65 -36.99
N CYS A 307 16.05 -14.28 -36.76
CA CYS A 307 16.47 -15.53 -37.40
C CYS A 307 16.59 -16.70 -36.43
N HIS A 308 16.62 -16.46 -35.11
CA HIS A 308 16.87 -17.50 -34.11
C HIS A 308 15.79 -17.57 -33.02
N LEU A 309 14.60 -17.02 -33.30
CA LEU A 309 13.44 -17.23 -32.43
C LEU A 309 12.97 -18.70 -32.51
N PRO A 310 12.66 -19.33 -31.36
CA PRO A 310 12.14 -20.69 -31.37
C PRO A 310 10.71 -20.72 -31.93
N GLU A 311 10.34 -21.83 -32.58
CA GLU A 311 8.97 -22.05 -33.09
C GLU A 311 7.94 -22.00 -31.95
N TYR A 312 8.29 -22.57 -30.81
CA TYR A 312 7.53 -22.50 -29.57
C TYR A 312 8.32 -21.67 -28.55
N PRO A 313 7.72 -20.60 -27.98
CA PRO A 313 8.34 -19.84 -26.90
C PRO A 313 8.69 -20.74 -25.70
N PRO A 314 9.73 -20.38 -24.92
CA PRO A 314 10.02 -21.08 -23.67
C PRO A 314 8.83 -20.95 -22.70
N LEU A 315 8.60 -22.00 -21.90
CA LEU A 315 7.51 -22.02 -20.93
C LEU A 315 7.73 -21.02 -19.79
N SER A 316 8.98 -20.79 -19.40
CA SER A 316 9.38 -19.91 -18.28
C SER A 316 10.54 -18.99 -18.68
N VAL A 317 10.65 -17.87 -17.96
CA VAL A 317 11.75 -16.89 -18.05
C VAL A 317 12.88 -17.19 -17.06
N THR A 318 12.74 -18.19 -16.19
CA THR A 318 13.79 -18.60 -15.25
C THR A 318 15.10 -18.85 -16.01
N PRO A 319 16.24 -18.27 -15.59
CA PRO A 319 17.51 -18.44 -16.29
C PRO A 319 17.95 -19.91 -16.38
N ASN A 320 18.58 -20.29 -17.49
CA ASN A 320 19.02 -21.67 -17.74
C ASN A 320 20.12 -22.13 -16.76
N ASP A 321 20.91 -21.19 -16.26
CA ASP A 321 22.01 -21.37 -15.33
C ASP A 321 21.60 -21.21 -13.85
N ALA A 322 20.35 -20.78 -13.58
CA ALA A 322 19.83 -20.62 -12.21
C ALA A 322 19.88 -21.92 -11.39
N TYR A 323 19.79 -23.08 -12.07
CA TYR A 323 19.80 -24.40 -11.47
C TYR A 323 20.73 -25.33 -12.21
N ARG A 324 21.35 -26.25 -11.46
CA ARG A 324 22.14 -27.35 -12.01
C ARG A 324 21.55 -28.69 -11.59
N LYS A 325 21.71 -29.68 -12.48
CA LYS A 325 21.22 -31.05 -12.24
C LYS A 325 22.16 -31.80 -11.28
N THR A 326 21.61 -32.39 -10.23
CA THR A 326 22.34 -33.22 -9.25
C THR A 326 21.60 -34.54 -9.04
N GLY A 327 22.14 -35.63 -9.60
CA GLY A 327 21.45 -36.92 -9.61
C GLY A 327 20.12 -36.84 -10.37
N ASN A 328 19.01 -37.10 -9.66
CA ASN A 328 17.65 -37.04 -10.20
C ASN A 328 16.91 -35.72 -9.85
N GLY A 329 17.59 -34.75 -9.24
CA GLY A 329 16.99 -33.47 -8.84
C GLY A 329 17.75 -32.27 -9.37
N TYR A 330 17.30 -31.09 -8.94
CA TYR A 330 17.92 -29.81 -9.27
C TYR A 330 18.21 -29.05 -7.99
N VAL A 331 19.36 -28.37 -7.97
CA VAL A 331 19.73 -27.47 -6.89
C VAL A 331 20.10 -26.11 -7.49
N PRO A 332 19.89 -25.01 -6.74
CA PRO A 332 20.36 -23.70 -7.16
C PRO A 332 21.85 -23.73 -7.48
N SER A 333 22.23 -23.08 -8.57
CA SER A 333 23.64 -22.92 -8.90
C SER A 333 24.34 -22.00 -7.87
N PRO A 334 25.62 -22.23 -7.56
CA PRO A 334 26.43 -21.29 -6.78
C PRO A 334 26.45 -19.90 -7.41
N GLU A 335 26.50 -18.86 -6.59
CA GLU A 335 26.45 -17.46 -7.04
C GLU A 335 27.59 -17.09 -8.00
N ASP A 336 28.76 -17.72 -7.88
CA ASP A 336 29.90 -17.53 -8.77
C ASP A 336 29.80 -18.31 -10.11
N GLU A 337 28.80 -19.18 -10.25
CA GLU A 337 28.49 -19.94 -11.47
C GLU A 337 27.28 -19.37 -12.24
N VAL A 338 26.58 -18.35 -11.71
CA VAL A 338 25.39 -17.72 -12.32
C VAL A 338 25.79 -16.42 -13.02
N GLU A 339 25.28 -16.22 -14.23
CA GLU A 339 25.48 -14.99 -15.00
C GLU A 339 24.64 -13.83 -14.44
N PRO A 340 25.08 -12.57 -14.60
CA PRO A 340 24.30 -11.41 -14.17
C PRO A 340 22.89 -11.38 -14.78
N THR A 341 21.91 -10.88 -14.02
CA THR A 341 20.51 -10.80 -14.45
C THR A 341 20.39 -10.19 -15.85
N ALA A 342 19.89 -10.99 -16.80
CA ALA A 342 19.72 -10.58 -18.18
C ALA A 342 18.70 -9.44 -18.30
N THR A 343 19.05 -8.46 -19.13
CA THR A 343 18.29 -7.22 -19.38
C THR A 343 18.24 -6.85 -20.87
N GLU A 344 18.96 -7.62 -21.70
CA GLU A 344 18.90 -7.49 -23.15
C GLU A 344 17.62 -8.11 -23.68
N SER A 345 17.11 -7.53 -24.76
CA SER A 345 15.90 -8.00 -25.41
C SER A 345 16.19 -8.96 -26.54
N LEU A 346 15.30 -9.94 -26.71
CA LEU A 346 15.50 -11.03 -27.66
C LEU A 346 15.18 -10.59 -29.09
N GLU A 347 16.22 -10.57 -29.94
CA GLU A 347 16.20 -10.29 -31.39
C GLU A 347 15.36 -9.07 -31.79
N VAL A 348 15.63 -7.92 -31.17
CA VAL A 348 14.98 -6.63 -31.48
C VAL A 348 15.96 -5.62 -32.07
N ALA A 349 15.44 -4.70 -32.89
CA ALA A 349 16.12 -3.47 -33.27
C ALA A 349 15.65 -2.32 -32.36
N LEU A 350 16.58 -1.57 -31.78
CA LEU A 350 16.28 -0.38 -30.99
C LEU A 350 16.33 0.86 -31.88
N VAL A 351 15.18 1.49 -32.10
CA VAL A 351 15.07 2.75 -32.85
C VAL A 351 14.88 3.90 -31.88
N LYS A 352 15.66 4.97 -32.04
CA LYS A 352 15.64 6.16 -31.19
C LYS A 352 15.32 7.39 -32.01
N MET A 353 14.54 8.27 -31.43
CA MET A 353 14.21 9.58 -31.99
C MET A 353 13.93 10.57 -30.87
N ASP A 354 14.21 11.84 -31.14
CA ASP A 354 13.97 12.93 -30.21
C ASP A 354 13.58 14.21 -30.94
N ALA A 355 12.93 15.11 -30.23
CA ALA A 355 12.63 16.45 -30.72
C ALA A 355 12.50 17.44 -29.57
N LEU A 356 12.94 18.69 -29.79
CA LEU A 356 12.63 19.81 -28.89
C LEU A 356 11.15 20.18 -29.04
N ILE A 357 10.37 19.97 -27.98
CA ILE A 357 8.95 20.29 -27.94
C ILE A 357 8.72 21.52 -27.06
N SER A 358 7.89 22.45 -27.55
CA SER A 358 7.54 23.70 -26.86
C SER A 358 6.08 23.72 -26.43
N GLY A 359 5.74 24.59 -25.49
CA GLY A 359 4.38 24.71 -24.97
C GLY A 359 3.97 23.57 -24.05
N LEU A 360 4.92 22.78 -23.58
CA LEU A 360 4.66 21.68 -22.65
C LEU A 360 4.11 22.21 -21.33
N ARG A 361 3.07 21.55 -20.84
CA ARG A 361 2.65 21.56 -19.44
C ARG A 361 3.26 20.35 -18.74
N PHE A 362 4.06 20.59 -17.70
CA PHE A 362 4.80 19.55 -16.99
C PHE A 362 3.96 18.94 -15.88
N TRP A 363 4.10 17.64 -15.68
CA TRP A 363 3.45 16.90 -14.61
C TRP A 363 4.04 17.32 -13.25
N SER A 364 3.16 17.52 -12.27
CA SER A 364 3.51 17.69 -10.86
C SER A 364 2.35 17.20 -9.98
N PRO A 365 2.53 17.03 -8.66
CA PRO A 365 1.43 16.54 -7.82
C PRO A 365 0.22 17.51 -7.71
N ASP A 366 0.38 18.79 -8.06
CA ASP A 366 -0.72 19.78 -8.12
C ASP A 366 -1.25 20.03 -9.54
N ASP A 367 -0.45 19.64 -10.53
CA ASP A 367 -0.78 19.75 -11.93
C ASP A 367 -0.41 18.42 -12.63
N PRO A 368 -1.18 17.34 -12.39
CA PRO A 368 -0.87 16.01 -12.89
C PRO A 368 -1.20 15.87 -14.39
N TYR A 369 -0.63 16.75 -15.20
CA TYR A 369 -0.90 16.82 -16.62
C TYR A 369 -0.28 15.64 -17.38
N LEU A 370 -1.12 14.92 -18.12
CA LEU A 370 -0.73 13.76 -18.89
C LEU A 370 -0.96 14.00 -20.39
N TYR A 371 -0.07 13.43 -21.18
CA TYR A 371 -0.14 13.33 -22.63
C TYR A 371 -0.39 11.89 -23.03
N THR A 372 -0.99 11.71 -24.20
CA THR A 372 -0.94 10.43 -24.93
C THR A 372 0.15 10.54 -25.99
N VAL A 373 1.17 9.71 -25.88
CA VAL A 373 2.21 9.58 -26.91
C VAL A 373 1.90 8.35 -27.74
N ARG A 374 1.59 8.58 -29.02
CA ARG A 374 1.28 7.53 -29.99
C ARG A 374 2.52 7.26 -30.84
N THR A 375 3.13 6.09 -30.64
CA THR A 375 4.27 5.62 -31.44
C THR A 375 3.76 4.70 -32.54
N ASN A 376 3.93 5.11 -33.79
CA ASN A 376 3.49 4.39 -34.98
C ASN A 376 4.70 3.81 -35.71
N LEU A 377 4.61 2.55 -36.12
CA LEU A 377 5.52 1.92 -37.05
C LEU A 377 4.90 1.97 -38.44
N LEU A 378 5.60 2.59 -39.39
CA LEU A 378 5.16 2.76 -40.75
C LEU A 378 5.95 1.86 -41.69
N LEU A 379 5.26 1.24 -42.65
CA LEU A 379 5.85 0.48 -43.75
C LEU A 379 5.25 1.04 -45.06
N ASP A 380 6.12 1.44 -45.99
CA ASP A 380 5.72 2.09 -47.25
C ASP A 380 4.81 3.32 -47.06
N GLY A 381 4.99 4.06 -45.96
CA GLY A 381 4.21 5.25 -45.62
C GLY A 381 2.85 4.98 -44.93
N GLU A 382 2.48 3.71 -44.75
CA GLU A 382 1.23 3.31 -44.10
C GLU A 382 1.47 2.82 -42.66
N VAL A 383 0.54 3.11 -41.75
CA VAL A 383 0.64 2.69 -40.34
C VAL A 383 0.44 1.18 -40.23
N LEU A 384 1.47 0.46 -39.80
CA LEU A 384 1.48 -0.98 -39.61
C LEU A 384 1.10 -1.39 -38.18
N ASP A 385 1.78 -0.81 -37.19
CA ASP A 385 1.58 -1.06 -35.76
C ASP A 385 1.57 0.26 -34.98
N THR A 386 0.87 0.27 -33.85
CA THR A 386 0.75 1.44 -32.97
C THR A 386 0.82 1.00 -31.51
N ILE A 387 1.59 1.74 -30.71
CA ILE A 387 1.56 1.70 -29.25
C ILE A 387 1.17 3.09 -28.74
N GLU A 388 0.18 3.15 -27.85
CA GLU A 388 -0.17 4.36 -27.13
C GLU A 388 0.33 4.28 -25.69
N THR A 389 1.13 5.27 -25.29
CA THR A 389 1.63 5.41 -23.92
C THR A 389 1.09 6.69 -23.32
N VAL A 390 0.33 6.58 -22.23
CA VAL A 390 -0.06 7.75 -21.43
C VAL A 390 1.05 8.05 -20.44
N THR A 391 1.61 9.27 -20.49
CA THR A 391 2.73 9.70 -19.63
C THR A 391 2.69 11.20 -19.36
N GLY A 392 3.51 11.67 -18.42
CA GLY A 392 3.69 13.08 -18.08
C GLY A 392 5.18 13.41 -18.05
N PHE A 393 5.53 14.62 -18.49
CA PHE A 393 6.92 15.07 -18.50
C PHE A 393 7.19 15.88 -17.24
N ARG A 394 8.25 15.52 -16.49
CA ARG A 394 8.67 16.25 -15.30
C ARG A 394 10.18 16.18 -15.10
N LYS A 395 10.75 17.25 -14.56
CA LYS A 395 12.12 17.29 -14.07
C LYS A 395 12.13 16.97 -12.59
N VAL A 396 12.95 16.00 -12.18
CA VAL A 396 13.15 15.65 -10.77
C VAL A 396 14.62 15.81 -10.42
N SER A 397 14.91 16.42 -9.27
CA SER A 397 16.26 16.57 -8.75
C SER A 397 16.27 16.67 -7.22
N TYR A 398 17.44 16.64 -6.62
CA TYR A 398 17.63 16.79 -5.18
C TYR A 398 18.61 17.92 -4.87
N ASP A 399 18.32 18.70 -3.83
CA ASP A 399 19.22 19.69 -3.26
C ASP A 399 19.31 19.50 -1.74
N ALA A 400 20.54 19.50 -1.19
CA ALA A 400 20.78 19.20 0.23
C ALA A 400 20.18 20.21 1.22
N ASN A 401 19.71 21.37 0.75
CA ASN A 401 19.11 22.43 1.57
C ASN A 401 17.62 22.62 1.27
N GLN A 402 17.16 22.27 0.07
CA GLN A 402 15.77 22.44 -0.36
C GLN A 402 14.98 21.12 -0.43
N GLY A 403 15.67 19.99 -0.48
CA GLY A 403 15.04 18.67 -0.55
C GLY A 403 14.79 18.18 -1.95
N LEU A 404 13.74 17.37 -2.10
CA LEU A 404 13.22 16.94 -3.39
C LEU A 404 12.67 18.13 -4.19
N LEU A 405 13.07 18.24 -5.44
CA LEU A 405 12.61 19.26 -6.37
C LEU A 405 11.85 18.59 -7.53
N ILE A 406 10.64 19.06 -7.82
CA ILE A 406 9.87 18.69 -9.02
C ILE A 406 9.63 19.97 -9.83
N ASN A 407 10.10 20.00 -11.08
CA ASN A 407 10.06 21.18 -11.96
C ASN A 407 10.66 22.43 -11.29
N ASP A 408 11.89 22.28 -10.77
CA ASP A 408 12.66 23.31 -10.06
C ASP A 408 11.96 23.87 -8.79
N THR A 409 10.95 23.18 -8.28
CA THR A 409 10.15 23.60 -7.12
C THR A 409 10.31 22.60 -5.97
N PRO A 410 10.66 23.03 -4.74
CA PRO A 410 10.73 22.15 -3.58
C PRO A 410 9.37 21.51 -3.28
N VAL A 411 9.38 20.21 -3.00
CA VAL A 411 8.16 19.44 -2.69
C VAL A 411 8.32 18.71 -1.36
N TRP A 412 7.40 18.98 -0.43
CA TRP A 412 7.19 18.15 0.74
C TRP A 412 6.19 17.05 0.40
N LEU A 413 6.66 15.80 0.46
CA LEU A 413 5.82 14.64 0.18
C LEU A 413 5.20 14.11 1.47
N THR A 414 3.87 14.03 1.49
CA THR A 414 3.12 13.51 2.64
C THR A 414 2.06 12.53 2.17
N GLY A 415 1.91 11.45 2.91
CA GLY A 415 0.79 10.56 2.69
C GLY A 415 0.96 9.26 3.42
N TYR A 416 0.84 8.15 2.70
CA TYR A 416 0.49 6.87 3.32
C TYR A 416 1.29 5.70 2.78
N ALA A 417 1.41 4.66 3.58
CA ALA A 417 1.90 3.37 3.14
C ALA A 417 0.74 2.38 3.00
N GLN A 418 0.66 1.67 1.86
CA GLN A 418 -0.47 0.80 1.51
C GLN A 418 -0.02 -0.60 1.06
N ARG A 419 -0.80 -1.63 1.41
CA ARG A 419 -0.59 -2.99 0.88
C ARG A 419 -1.03 -3.07 -0.57
N SER A 420 -0.24 -3.75 -1.40
CA SER A 420 -0.49 -3.82 -2.85
C SER A 420 -1.63 -4.73 -3.26
N SER A 421 -2.07 -5.63 -2.36
CA SER A 421 -3.36 -6.33 -2.50
C SER A 421 -4.52 -5.33 -2.60
N ASN A 422 -4.40 -4.21 -1.87
CA ASN A 422 -5.37 -3.13 -1.79
C ASN A 422 -6.81 -3.67 -1.62
N GLU A 423 -6.96 -4.65 -0.73
CA GLU A 423 -8.18 -5.43 -0.61
C GLU A 423 -9.35 -4.61 -0.05
N TRP A 424 -10.55 -5.09 -0.35
CA TRP A 424 -11.82 -4.56 0.12
C TRP A 424 -12.64 -5.68 0.73
N ALA A 425 -13.23 -5.45 1.90
CA ALA A 425 -13.75 -6.55 2.73
C ALA A 425 -14.83 -7.43 2.09
N VAL A 426 -15.59 -6.88 1.14
CA VAL A 426 -16.77 -7.54 0.56
C VAL A 426 -16.58 -7.96 -0.89
N ILE A 427 -15.61 -7.35 -1.59
CA ILE A 427 -15.37 -7.62 -3.01
C ILE A 427 -14.02 -8.29 -3.25
N GLY A 428 -13.21 -8.43 -2.20
CA GLY A 428 -11.84 -8.92 -2.25
C GLY A 428 -10.91 -7.93 -2.95
N ILE A 429 -11.03 -7.80 -4.28
CA ILE A 429 -10.16 -6.93 -5.11
C ILE A 429 -10.99 -5.90 -5.86
N ALA A 430 -10.52 -4.65 -5.81
CA ALA A 430 -11.17 -3.53 -6.46
C ALA A 430 -10.98 -3.52 -7.99
N PRO A 431 -12.06 -3.30 -8.79
CA PRO A 431 -11.94 -2.85 -10.18
C PRO A 431 -11.28 -1.46 -10.26
N ASP A 432 -10.77 -1.12 -11.45
CA ASP A 432 -9.96 0.09 -11.69
C ASP A 432 -10.57 1.39 -11.13
N TRP A 433 -11.86 1.65 -11.33
CA TRP A 433 -12.50 2.88 -10.86
C TRP A 433 -12.56 3.01 -9.33
N LEU A 434 -12.55 1.89 -8.59
CA LEU A 434 -12.45 1.90 -7.13
C LEU A 434 -11.03 2.15 -6.63
N ARG A 435 -10.01 1.87 -7.47
CA ARG A 435 -8.62 2.28 -7.20
C ARG A 435 -8.43 3.78 -7.46
N ASP A 436 -9.09 4.30 -8.49
CA ASP A 436 -9.19 5.75 -8.71
C ASP A 436 -9.90 6.46 -7.53
N LEU A 437 -10.90 5.82 -6.90
CA LEU A 437 -11.55 6.34 -5.69
C LEU A 437 -10.56 6.43 -4.51
N ASP A 438 -9.70 5.44 -4.30
CA ASP A 438 -8.63 5.52 -3.30
C ASP A 438 -7.72 6.73 -3.58
N ALA A 439 -7.25 6.91 -4.82
CA ALA A 439 -6.42 8.05 -5.19
C ALA A 439 -7.13 9.40 -4.98
N LYS A 440 -8.42 9.48 -5.33
CA LYS A 440 -9.26 10.66 -5.07
C LYS A 440 -9.33 11.01 -3.58
N LEU A 441 -9.58 10.01 -2.73
CA LEU A 441 -9.67 10.19 -1.29
C LEU A 441 -8.31 10.57 -0.67
N ILE A 442 -7.21 9.99 -1.16
CA ILE A 442 -5.85 10.38 -0.74
C ILE A 442 -5.63 11.87 -1.03
N ARG A 443 -5.94 12.34 -2.24
CA ARG A 443 -5.82 13.77 -2.57
C ARG A 443 -6.78 14.66 -1.79
N GLU A 444 -7.99 14.18 -1.49
CA GLU A 444 -8.94 14.90 -0.63
C GLU A 444 -8.35 15.14 0.78
N SER A 445 -7.47 14.25 1.26
CA SER A 445 -6.72 14.45 2.51
C SER A 445 -5.51 15.39 2.40
N ASN A 446 -5.32 16.07 1.27
CA ASN A 446 -4.14 16.88 0.91
C ASN A 446 -2.82 16.09 0.76
N ALA A 447 -2.82 14.77 1.00
CA ALA A 447 -1.67 13.90 0.78
C ALA A 447 -1.31 13.76 -0.71
N ASN A 448 -0.03 13.71 -1.04
CA ASN A 448 0.52 13.67 -2.39
C ASN A 448 1.54 12.54 -2.59
N HIS A 449 1.66 11.61 -1.63
CA HIS A 449 2.61 10.50 -1.65
C HIS A 449 1.96 9.19 -1.21
N ILE A 450 2.31 8.11 -1.90
CA ILE A 450 1.98 6.75 -1.47
C ILE A 450 3.20 5.84 -1.61
N ARG A 451 3.44 5.03 -0.58
CA ARG A 451 4.40 3.93 -0.62
C ARG A 451 3.64 2.60 -0.71
N PHE A 452 3.94 1.80 -1.72
CA PHE A 452 3.42 0.43 -1.80
C PHE A 452 4.28 -0.53 -0.98
N MET A 453 3.64 -1.48 -0.33
CA MET A 453 4.28 -2.38 0.62
C MET A 453 3.83 -3.84 0.44
N HIS A 454 4.71 -4.82 0.44
CA HIS A 454 6.15 -4.72 0.12
C HIS A 454 6.43 -5.35 -1.26
N VAL A 455 5.41 -5.36 -2.11
CA VAL A 455 5.46 -5.82 -3.50
C VAL A 455 4.91 -4.73 -4.41
N ALA A 456 5.24 -4.74 -5.70
CA ALA A 456 4.75 -3.74 -6.63
C ALA A 456 3.21 -3.60 -6.61
N ALA A 457 2.76 -2.36 -6.77
CA ALA A 457 1.35 -2.03 -6.98
C ALA A 457 0.79 -2.64 -8.27
N CYS A 458 -0.54 -2.69 -8.37
CA CYS A 458 -1.20 -2.99 -9.64
C CYS A 458 -0.98 -1.84 -10.65
N PRO A 459 -0.91 -2.12 -11.97
CA PRO A 459 -0.91 -1.09 -13.01
C PRO A 459 -2.01 -0.03 -12.87
N ALA A 460 -3.21 -0.43 -12.47
CA ALA A 460 -4.32 0.50 -12.22
C ALA A 460 -4.05 1.46 -11.05
N ASP A 461 -3.38 1.02 -9.97
CA ASP A 461 -3.04 1.90 -8.84
C ASP A 461 -2.05 2.99 -9.27
N ILE A 462 -0.99 2.61 -9.99
CA ILE A 462 0.00 3.58 -10.49
C ILE A 462 -0.63 4.54 -11.49
N ARG A 463 -1.51 4.05 -12.39
CA ARG A 463 -2.23 4.92 -13.32
C ARG A 463 -3.16 5.89 -12.58
N SER A 464 -3.80 5.45 -11.49
CA SER A 464 -4.60 6.34 -10.63
C SER A 464 -3.72 7.44 -10.04
N CYS A 465 -2.52 7.08 -9.55
CA CYS A 465 -1.55 8.04 -9.02
C CYS A 465 -1.05 9.05 -10.06
N ASP A 466 -0.85 8.62 -11.31
CA ASP A 466 -0.52 9.53 -12.42
C ASP A 466 -1.61 10.59 -12.63
N HIS A 467 -2.88 10.18 -12.64
CA HIS A 467 -4.02 11.06 -12.87
C HIS A 467 -4.28 12.03 -11.72
N TYR A 468 -4.12 11.54 -10.48
CA TYR A 468 -4.45 12.31 -9.28
C TYR A 468 -3.26 13.11 -8.73
N GLY A 469 -2.06 12.96 -9.29
CA GLY A 469 -0.87 13.69 -8.82
C GLY A 469 -0.39 13.16 -7.48
N ILE A 470 -0.19 11.85 -7.38
CA ILE A 470 0.36 11.19 -6.19
C ILE A 470 1.72 10.61 -6.59
N VAL A 471 2.77 10.99 -5.88
CA VAL A 471 4.11 10.41 -6.05
C VAL A 471 4.13 9.02 -5.43
N CYS A 472 4.72 8.05 -6.14
CA CYS A 472 4.81 6.67 -5.70
C CYS A 472 6.24 6.27 -5.31
N THR A 473 6.35 5.53 -4.21
CA THR A 473 7.46 4.64 -3.91
C THR A 473 7.03 3.22 -4.26
N GLN A 474 7.67 2.63 -5.27
CA GLN A 474 7.30 1.35 -5.87
C GLN A 474 8.39 0.30 -5.58
N PRO A 475 8.11 -0.73 -4.76
CA PRO A 475 9.06 -1.79 -4.49
C PRO A 475 9.07 -2.86 -5.60
N ALA A 476 10.08 -3.73 -5.57
CA ALA A 476 10.04 -5.00 -6.29
C ALA A 476 9.12 -6.02 -5.58
N GLY A 477 9.74 -6.88 -4.78
CA GLY A 477 9.10 -7.79 -3.84
C GLY A 477 10.05 -8.10 -2.69
N ASP A 478 9.62 -7.81 -1.47
CA ASP A 478 10.36 -8.11 -0.25
C ASP A 478 9.41 -8.60 0.85
N LYS A 479 10.03 -9.21 1.85
CA LYS A 479 9.51 -9.41 3.19
C LYS A 479 10.07 -8.28 4.08
N GLU A 480 10.83 -8.61 5.12
CA GLU A 480 11.49 -7.71 6.06
C GLU A 480 12.89 -8.25 6.41
N ARG A 481 13.61 -8.77 5.41
CA ARG A 481 14.94 -9.35 5.62
C ARG A 481 15.74 -9.34 4.33
N GLU A 482 17.04 -9.19 4.47
CA GLU A 482 17.96 -9.50 3.39
C GLU A 482 17.94 -11.01 3.06
N ASN A 483 18.01 -11.31 1.76
CA ASN A 483 18.13 -12.65 1.20
C ASN A 483 19.36 -12.71 0.27
N PHE A 484 19.79 -13.91 -0.09
CA PHE A 484 21.03 -14.18 -0.82
C PHE A 484 20.85 -15.32 -1.83
N GLY A 485 21.80 -15.48 -2.74
CA GLY A 485 21.76 -16.50 -3.80
C GLY A 485 20.48 -16.39 -4.64
N ARG A 486 19.90 -17.52 -5.04
CA ARG A 486 18.76 -17.54 -5.96
C ARG A 486 17.56 -16.68 -5.54
N GLN A 487 17.27 -16.55 -4.24
CA GLN A 487 16.17 -15.68 -3.78
C GLN A 487 16.48 -14.19 -3.99
N TRP A 488 17.75 -13.78 -3.93
CA TRP A 488 18.17 -12.43 -4.28
C TRP A 488 18.04 -12.22 -5.80
N ASP A 489 18.50 -13.16 -6.62
CA ASP A 489 18.34 -13.10 -8.09
C ASP A 489 16.87 -12.94 -8.49
N GLN A 490 15.97 -13.72 -7.90
CA GLN A 490 14.51 -13.59 -8.11
C GLN A 490 14.02 -12.15 -7.83
N ARG A 491 14.58 -11.48 -6.82
CA ARG A 491 14.23 -10.08 -6.51
C ARG A 491 14.77 -9.11 -7.56
N VAL A 492 16.02 -9.31 -8.02
CA VAL A 492 16.63 -8.50 -9.10
C VAL A 492 15.84 -8.66 -10.39
N GLU A 493 15.45 -9.89 -10.73
CA GLU A 493 14.58 -10.22 -11.87
C GLU A 493 13.20 -9.57 -11.74
N ALA A 494 12.58 -9.60 -10.56
CA ALA A 494 11.31 -8.91 -10.31
C ALA A 494 11.46 -7.38 -10.47
N MET A 495 12.54 -6.79 -9.95
CA MET A 495 12.80 -5.35 -10.11
C MET A 495 13.03 -4.98 -11.58
N ARG A 496 13.73 -5.80 -12.35
CA ARG A 496 13.90 -5.62 -13.81
C ARG A 496 12.54 -5.51 -14.48
N ASP A 497 11.65 -6.47 -14.23
CA ASP A 497 10.34 -6.55 -14.87
C ASP A 497 9.47 -5.33 -14.49
N ILE A 498 9.52 -4.93 -13.22
CA ILE A 498 8.79 -3.77 -12.70
C ILE A 498 9.31 -2.48 -13.32
N ILE A 499 10.62 -2.26 -13.40
CA ILE A 499 11.17 -1.05 -14.03
C ILE A 499 10.75 -1.01 -15.51
N ILE A 500 10.88 -2.11 -16.24
CA ILE A 500 10.54 -2.17 -17.67
C ILE A 500 9.08 -1.81 -17.91
N TYR A 501 8.16 -2.38 -17.14
CA TYR A 501 6.72 -2.14 -17.32
C TYR A 501 6.33 -0.71 -16.92
N PHE A 502 6.90 -0.19 -15.83
CA PHE A 502 6.43 1.02 -15.18
C PHE A 502 7.24 2.29 -15.50
N ARG A 503 8.38 2.20 -16.19
CA ARG A 503 9.30 3.36 -16.45
C ARG A 503 8.70 4.54 -17.21
N ASN A 504 7.52 4.42 -17.81
CA ASN A 504 6.81 5.53 -18.46
C ASN A 504 5.79 6.23 -17.53
N HIS A 505 5.64 5.80 -16.28
CA HIS A 505 4.71 6.44 -15.34
C HIS A 505 5.35 7.63 -14.61
N PRO A 506 4.80 8.84 -14.72
CA PRO A 506 5.38 10.02 -14.08
C PRO A 506 5.28 10.00 -12.55
N SER A 507 4.27 9.34 -11.98
CA SER A 507 4.06 9.26 -10.53
C SER A 507 5.21 8.57 -9.79
N ILE A 508 5.87 7.58 -10.39
CA ILE A 508 6.95 6.86 -9.73
C ILE A 508 8.21 7.74 -9.73
N ILE A 509 8.68 8.07 -8.52
CA ILE A 509 9.94 8.80 -8.28
C ILE A 509 10.93 7.93 -7.49
N PHE A 510 10.46 6.94 -6.72
CA PHE A 510 11.31 6.05 -5.93
C PHE A 510 11.11 4.59 -6.32
N TRP A 511 12.21 3.90 -6.64
CA TRP A 511 12.28 2.45 -6.75
C TRP A 511 12.83 1.88 -5.44
N GLU A 512 12.03 1.07 -4.74
CA GLU A 512 12.44 0.50 -3.45
C GLU A 512 13.03 -0.90 -3.63
N ALA A 513 14.35 -1.01 -3.46
CA ALA A 513 15.14 -2.24 -3.55
C ALA A 513 14.85 -3.23 -2.41
N GLY A 514 14.37 -2.74 -1.26
CA GLY A 514 14.11 -3.55 -0.09
C GLY A 514 13.28 -2.80 0.95
N ASN A 515 12.46 -3.56 1.65
CA ASN A 515 11.78 -3.16 2.85
C ASN A 515 12.66 -3.39 4.10
N ASN A 516 13.81 -4.06 4.03
CA ASN A 516 14.82 -4.06 5.10
C ASN A 516 16.20 -3.72 4.54
N SER A 517 17.13 -3.32 5.42
CA SER A 517 18.51 -3.04 5.05
C SER A 517 19.10 -4.18 4.24
N ILE A 518 19.79 -3.81 3.17
CA ILE A 518 20.59 -4.68 2.32
C ILE A 518 22.05 -4.24 2.39
N ASN A 519 22.96 -5.13 2.05
CA ASN A 519 24.37 -4.84 1.99
C ASN A 519 24.71 -3.89 0.80
N LYS A 520 25.97 -3.48 0.74
CA LYS A 520 26.47 -2.52 -0.24
C LYS A 520 26.37 -3.08 -1.67
N GLU A 521 26.75 -4.33 -1.86
CA GLU A 521 26.81 -5.01 -3.15
C GLU A 521 25.40 -5.13 -3.77
N HIS A 522 24.44 -5.56 -2.97
CA HIS A 522 23.02 -5.64 -3.32
C HIS A 522 22.42 -4.28 -3.66
N MET A 523 22.73 -3.23 -2.87
CA MET A 523 22.27 -1.87 -3.16
C MET A 523 22.86 -1.35 -4.47
N ARG A 524 24.16 -1.60 -4.70
CA ARG A 524 24.86 -1.26 -5.93
C ARG A 524 24.27 -1.96 -7.14
N GLU A 525 23.99 -3.25 -7.05
CA GLU A 525 23.38 -4.02 -8.13
C GLU A 525 22.01 -3.45 -8.52
N MET A 526 21.14 -3.16 -7.55
CA MET A 526 19.84 -2.54 -7.80
C MET A 526 19.96 -1.16 -8.44
N ARG A 527 20.92 -0.32 -7.99
CA ARG A 527 21.19 0.98 -8.63
C ARG A 527 21.65 0.80 -10.08
N LEU A 528 22.60 -0.09 -10.34
CA LEU A 528 23.12 -0.35 -11.69
C LEU A 528 22.04 -0.93 -12.62
N LEU A 529 21.17 -1.79 -12.10
CA LEU A 529 20.00 -2.29 -12.83
C LEU A 529 19.08 -1.15 -13.27
N LYS A 530 18.77 -0.23 -12.35
CA LYS A 530 18.00 0.98 -12.65
C LYS A 530 18.70 1.90 -13.65
N GLU A 531 20.01 2.09 -13.54
CA GLU A 531 20.78 2.87 -14.52
C GLU A 531 20.72 2.25 -15.92
N LYS A 532 20.67 0.93 -16.02
CA LYS A 532 20.56 0.22 -17.30
C LYS A 532 19.16 0.32 -17.92
N LEU A 533 18.11 0.21 -17.11
CA LEU A 533 16.72 0.08 -17.59
C LEU A 533 15.91 1.39 -17.59
N ASP A 534 16.29 2.32 -16.73
CA ASP A 534 15.65 3.64 -16.54
C ASP A 534 16.69 4.76 -16.29
N PRO A 535 17.67 4.96 -17.19
CA PRO A 535 18.75 5.94 -17.02
C PRO A 535 18.28 7.39 -16.96
N ARG A 536 17.10 7.68 -17.53
CA ARG A 536 16.61 9.05 -17.79
C ARG A 536 15.26 9.35 -17.13
N GLY A 537 14.74 8.44 -16.30
CA GLY A 537 13.43 8.57 -15.67
C GLY A 537 13.33 9.64 -14.59
N GLY A 538 14.47 10.15 -14.10
CA GLY A 538 14.53 11.08 -12.97
C GLY A 538 14.09 10.44 -11.65
N ARG A 539 14.40 9.15 -11.47
CA ARG A 539 13.99 8.35 -10.30
C ARG A 539 15.18 8.03 -9.40
N PHE A 540 14.92 7.76 -8.13
CA PHE A 540 15.91 7.34 -7.14
C PHE A 540 15.70 5.87 -6.76
N MET A 541 16.79 5.11 -6.64
CA MET A 541 16.82 3.74 -6.12
C MET A 541 17.31 3.74 -4.66
N GLY A 542 16.64 3.01 -3.78
CA GLY A 542 16.96 3.01 -2.35
C GLY A 542 16.18 1.96 -1.58
N CYS A 543 16.25 2.01 -0.25
CA CYS A 543 15.69 0.99 0.63
C CYS A 543 15.08 1.63 1.88
N ARG A 544 14.10 0.96 2.51
CA ARG A 544 13.44 1.43 3.74
C ARG A 544 14.40 1.74 4.89
N THR A 545 15.52 1.03 5.03
CA THR A 545 16.43 1.24 6.17
C THR A 545 17.87 1.16 5.68
N LEU A 546 18.59 2.28 5.64
CA LEU A 546 20.03 2.31 5.38
C LEU A 546 20.72 3.17 6.44
N SER A 547 21.54 2.57 7.29
CA SER A 547 22.15 3.28 8.43
C SER A 547 23.67 3.36 8.40
N THR A 548 24.34 2.79 7.40
CA THR A 548 25.80 2.85 7.28
C THR A 548 26.22 3.75 6.12
N GLU A 549 27.29 4.51 6.29
CA GLU A 549 27.77 5.42 5.24
C GLU A 549 28.15 4.70 3.95
N GLU A 550 28.65 3.47 4.05
CA GLU A 550 29.07 2.66 2.91
C GLU A 550 27.89 2.25 2.02
N VAL A 551 26.77 1.84 2.60
CA VAL A 551 25.57 1.49 1.82
C VAL A 551 24.88 2.76 1.31
N VAL A 552 24.85 3.82 2.12
CA VAL A 552 24.36 5.14 1.70
C VAL A 552 25.18 5.70 0.53
N ALA A 553 26.44 5.31 0.34
CA ALA A 553 27.23 5.72 -0.82
C ALA A 553 26.77 5.09 -2.15
N GLU A 554 26.04 3.96 -2.11
CA GLU A 554 25.52 3.27 -3.31
C GLU A 554 24.02 3.53 -3.54
N ALA A 555 23.32 4.12 -2.58
CA ALA A 555 21.90 4.46 -2.69
C ALA A 555 21.69 5.86 -3.29
N GLU A 556 20.47 6.09 -3.81
CA GLU A 556 20.04 7.39 -4.35
C GLU A 556 18.89 8.01 -3.54
N TYR A 557 18.27 7.25 -2.63
CA TYR A 557 17.43 7.73 -1.53
C TYR A 557 17.52 6.77 -0.34
N VAL A 558 17.11 7.23 0.84
CA VAL A 558 17.01 6.38 2.04
C VAL A 558 15.66 6.50 2.71
N GLY A 559 15.12 5.37 3.13
CA GLY A 559 14.00 5.31 4.05
C GLY A 559 14.43 5.33 5.52
N THR A 560 13.52 5.79 6.37
CA THR A 560 13.49 5.53 7.81
C THR A 560 12.18 4.83 8.17
N MET A 561 12.11 4.32 9.40
CA MET A 561 10.98 3.52 9.86
C MET A 561 10.74 3.77 11.34
N LEU A 562 9.48 3.91 11.76
CA LEU A 562 9.10 4.00 13.19
C LEU A 562 9.89 5.05 13.96
N ASN A 563 10.01 6.25 13.40
CA ASN A 563 10.65 7.36 14.11
C ASN A 563 12.13 7.03 14.43
N ARG A 564 12.75 6.11 13.67
CA ARG A 564 14.21 5.90 13.65
C ARG A 564 14.78 7.10 12.90
N HIS A 565 15.02 8.19 13.62
CA HIS A 565 15.33 9.49 13.03
C HIS A 565 16.45 9.42 11.99
N ALA A 566 16.24 10.14 10.89
CA ALA A 566 17.23 10.34 9.86
C ALA A 566 18.47 11.08 10.39
N GLY A 567 19.64 10.72 9.87
CA GLY A 567 20.88 11.44 10.12
C GLY A 567 21.15 12.50 9.06
N ARG A 568 21.76 13.62 9.43
CA ARG A 568 22.12 14.68 8.46
C ARG A 568 23.07 14.16 7.37
N PHE A 569 23.93 13.19 7.67
CA PHE A 569 24.84 12.57 6.69
C PHE A 569 24.10 11.87 5.53
N GLN A 570 22.84 11.48 5.74
CA GLN A 570 21.95 10.96 4.68
C GLN A 570 21.38 12.13 3.86
N SER A 571 20.72 13.09 4.52
CA SER A 571 20.00 14.15 3.83
C SER A 571 20.90 15.16 3.13
N VAL A 572 22.21 15.21 3.40
CA VAL A 572 23.14 15.99 2.57
C VAL A 572 23.43 15.36 1.20
N LYS A 573 23.12 14.07 1.00
CA LYS A 573 23.42 13.33 -0.24
C LYS A 573 22.18 13.05 -1.07
N MET A 574 21.03 12.83 -0.44
CA MET A 574 19.85 12.25 -1.08
C MET A 574 18.56 12.57 -0.34
N PRO A 575 17.38 12.42 -0.96
CA PRO A 575 16.12 12.54 -0.26
C PRO A 575 15.97 11.44 0.81
N VAL A 576 15.45 11.83 1.97
CA VAL A 576 15.06 10.91 3.05
C VAL A 576 13.55 10.84 3.16
N THR A 577 13.02 9.62 3.26
CA THR A 577 11.58 9.36 3.43
C THR A 577 11.33 8.62 4.75
N GLU A 578 10.45 9.12 5.61
CA GLU A 578 9.84 8.24 6.61
C GLU A 578 8.84 7.34 5.88
N THR A 579 9.00 6.02 6.02
CA THR A 579 8.30 5.06 5.15
C THR A 579 7.12 4.36 5.81
N GLU A 580 7.01 4.40 7.14
CA GLU A 580 5.88 3.83 7.89
C GLU A 580 5.90 4.26 9.37
N TYR A 581 5.28 5.40 9.68
CA TYR A 581 5.01 5.82 11.06
C TYR A 581 3.55 5.58 11.47
N LEU A 582 3.21 5.82 12.75
CA LEU A 582 1.85 5.69 13.31
C LEU A 582 1.27 4.27 13.20
N ARG A 583 1.80 3.32 13.98
CA ARG A 583 1.36 1.91 13.95
C ARG A 583 0.11 1.62 14.76
N GLU A 584 -0.34 2.58 15.54
CA GLU A 584 -1.51 2.53 16.40
C GLU A 584 -2.75 2.10 15.62
N GLU A 585 -3.70 1.50 16.32
CA GLU A 585 -4.87 0.85 15.74
C GLU A 585 -6.12 1.23 16.52
N SER A 586 -7.13 1.74 15.83
CA SER A 586 -8.42 2.08 16.41
C SER A 586 -9.55 1.90 15.39
N PRO A 587 -10.65 1.23 15.77
CA PRO A 587 -11.81 1.09 14.89
C PRO A 587 -12.53 2.43 14.72
N ARG A 588 -13.22 2.59 13.59
CA ARG A 588 -14.03 3.79 13.34
C ARG A 588 -15.18 3.95 14.34
N ARG A 589 -15.73 2.82 14.81
CA ARG A 589 -17.01 2.76 15.51
C ARG A 589 -16.99 3.28 16.95
N VAL A 590 -15.82 3.51 17.54
CA VAL A 590 -15.68 3.91 18.95
C VAL A 590 -15.25 5.37 18.98
N TRP A 591 -16.18 6.30 19.18
CA TRP A 591 -15.92 7.74 19.07
C TRP A 591 -14.91 8.25 20.08
N ASP A 592 -15.26 8.13 21.36
CA ASP A 592 -14.52 8.59 22.52
C ASP A 592 -15.09 7.91 23.78
N ASP A 593 -14.45 8.14 24.91
CA ASP A 593 -14.80 7.60 26.22
C ASP A 593 -16.10 8.16 26.85
N TYR A 594 -16.75 9.10 26.17
CA TYR A 594 -17.98 9.79 26.60
C TYR A 594 -19.18 9.38 25.76
N SER A 595 -19.01 8.41 24.86
CA SER A 595 -20.03 8.00 23.89
C SER A 595 -20.61 6.62 24.21
N PRO A 596 -21.93 6.44 24.10
CA PRO A 596 -22.54 5.11 24.15
C PRO A 596 -22.16 4.27 22.91
N PRO A 597 -22.31 2.94 22.97
CA PRO A 597 -22.95 2.16 24.04
C PRO A 597 -22.08 1.88 25.26
N ASP A 598 -20.76 1.84 25.11
CA ASP A 598 -19.88 1.25 26.12
C ASP A 598 -19.25 2.27 27.09
N PHE A 599 -19.33 3.58 26.77
CA PHE A 599 -18.68 4.68 27.51
C PHE A 599 -17.27 4.28 27.99
N ASP A 600 -16.52 3.58 27.15
CA ASP A 600 -15.17 3.05 27.33
C ASP A 600 -14.96 2.14 26.12
N TYR A 601 -13.73 1.96 25.65
CA TYR A 601 -13.50 0.94 24.65
C TYR A 601 -13.55 -0.46 25.29
N ASP A 602 -14.54 -1.27 24.90
CA ASP A 602 -14.64 -2.66 25.33
C ASP A 602 -13.75 -3.58 24.50
N ASN A 603 -12.52 -3.78 24.98
CA ASN A 603 -11.48 -4.56 24.33
C ASN A 603 -10.76 -5.49 25.32
N LEU A 604 -9.86 -6.34 24.81
CA LEU A 604 -9.02 -7.19 25.64
C LEU A 604 -7.61 -6.60 25.77
N TRP A 605 -7.51 -5.40 26.33
CA TRP A 605 -6.27 -4.65 26.37
C TRP A 605 -5.18 -5.35 27.19
N LEU A 606 -4.04 -5.60 26.56
CA LEU A 606 -2.88 -6.27 27.14
C LEU A 606 -2.04 -5.37 28.06
N GLY A 607 -2.43 -4.10 28.20
CA GLY A 607 -1.70 -3.12 28.97
C GLY A 607 -0.60 -2.41 28.19
N LEU A 608 -0.02 -1.40 28.83
CA LEU A 608 1.03 -0.58 28.25
C LEU A 608 2.31 -1.42 28.02
N GLY A 609 2.79 -1.47 26.78
CA GLY A 609 3.88 -2.36 26.36
C GLY A 609 3.41 -3.76 25.94
N GLY A 610 2.10 -4.00 25.89
CA GLY A 610 1.49 -5.23 25.39
C GLY A 610 1.98 -5.54 23.98
N ARG A 611 2.46 -6.76 23.78
CA ARG A 611 2.97 -7.21 22.49
C ARG A 611 1.86 -7.85 21.68
N LYS A 612 2.06 -7.86 20.37
CA LYS A 612 1.15 -8.57 19.49
C LYS A 612 1.05 -10.03 19.92
N GLN A 613 -0.18 -10.49 20.16
CA GLN A 613 -0.48 -11.88 20.40
C GLN A 613 -1.91 -12.23 19.99
N VAL A 614 -2.10 -13.49 19.65
CA VAL A 614 -3.42 -14.09 19.44
C VAL A 614 -4.15 -14.07 20.79
N GLY A 615 -5.46 -13.89 20.79
CA GLY A 615 -6.26 -13.61 21.98
C GLY A 615 -6.34 -12.16 22.47
N GLY A 616 -5.38 -11.25 22.20
CA GLY A 616 -5.34 -9.93 22.87
C GLY A 616 -5.25 -8.68 21.99
N ASP A 617 -5.43 -7.51 22.62
CA ASP A 617 -5.41 -6.18 22.00
C ASP A 617 -4.25 -5.33 22.55
N CYS A 618 -3.35 -4.85 21.69
CA CYS A 618 -2.23 -4.00 22.15
C CYS A 618 -2.66 -2.56 22.46
N HIS A 619 -3.74 -2.08 21.84
CA HIS A 619 -4.12 -0.68 21.88
C HIS A 619 -5.50 -0.52 22.56
N ASP A 620 -5.56 0.38 23.53
CA ASP A 620 -6.82 0.87 24.11
C ASP A 620 -7.04 2.30 23.65
N LEU A 621 -7.44 2.45 22.38
CA LEU A 621 -7.56 3.75 21.71
C LEU A 621 -8.93 3.89 21.07
N THR A 622 -9.66 4.91 21.48
CA THR A 622 -10.86 5.40 20.77
C THR A 622 -10.46 6.13 19.48
N ALA A 623 -11.43 6.47 18.64
CA ALA A 623 -11.19 7.23 17.42
C ALA A 623 -10.69 8.65 17.72
N GLU A 624 -11.12 9.26 18.83
CA GLU A 624 -10.55 10.51 19.36
C GLU A 624 -9.08 10.31 19.73
N ASP A 625 -8.73 9.30 20.52
CA ASP A 625 -7.32 9.04 20.90
C ASP A 625 -6.43 8.85 19.67
N PHE A 626 -6.88 8.04 18.71
CA PHE A 626 -6.12 7.80 17.49
C PHE A 626 -5.95 9.07 16.63
N ALA A 627 -6.95 9.95 16.62
CA ALA A 627 -6.85 11.27 16.00
C ALA A 627 -5.78 12.15 16.67
N LEU A 628 -5.70 12.13 18.00
CA LEU A 628 -4.66 12.86 18.75
C LEU A 628 -3.26 12.29 18.48
N TYR A 629 -3.10 10.96 18.52
CA TYR A 629 -1.85 10.27 18.17
C TYR A 629 -1.40 10.60 16.75
N ALA A 630 -2.32 10.66 15.79
CA ALA A 630 -2.00 10.99 14.39
C ALA A 630 -1.40 12.39 14.25
N ALA A 631 -1.98 13.40 14.90
CA ALA A 631 -1.47 14.77 14.86
C ALA A 631 -0.07 14.86 15.51
N LYS A 632 0.11 14.21 16.66
CA LYS A 632 1.40 14.14 17.35
C LYS A 632 2.48 13.47 16.51
N ALA A 633 2.18 12.32 15.93
CA ALA A 633 3.15 11.57 15.13
C ALA A 633 3.58 12.33 13.87
N TYR A 634 2.66 13.05 13.20
CA TYR A 634 3.00 13.88 12.07
C TYR A 634 3.88 15.09 12.45
N ALA A 635 3.61 15.72 13.60
CA ALA A 635 4.35 16.89 14.07
C ALA A 635 5.86 16.65 14.21
N GLU A 636 6.25 15.42 14.58
CA GLU A 636 7.65 14.99 14.67
C GLU A 636 8.39 15.17 13.34
N PHE A 637 7.85 14.62 12.26
CA PHE A 637 8.46 14.71 10.92
C PHE A 637 8.28 16.07 10.30
N PHE A 638 7.17 16.75 10.61
CA PHE A 638 6.90 18.08 10.13
C PHE A 638 8.06 18.99 10.50
N HIS A 639 8.40 19.18 11.78
CA HIS A 639 9.44 20.15 12.15
C HIS A 639 10.83 19.85 11.60
N ASP A 640 11.16 18.57 11.43
CA ASP A 640 12.46 18.09 10.91
C ASP A 640 12.54 17.97 9.38
N ARG A 641 11.46 18.29 8.65
CA ARG A 641 11.47 18.30 7.18
C ARG A 641 12.42 19.35 6.60
N MET A 642 12.66 19.27 5.29
CA MET A 642 13.38 20.30 4.54
C MET A 642 12.66 21.67 4.64
N GLY A 643 13.36 22.67 5.18
CA GLY A 643 12.81 24.00 5.46
C GLY A 643 11.89 24.08 6.69
N GLY A 644 11.86 23.04 7.53
CA GLY A 644 11.08 23.01 8.76
C GLY A 644 11.66 23.87 9.90
N ALA A 645 10.83 24.14 10.91
CA ALA A 645 11.16 25.05 12.02
C ALA A 645 12.35 24.57 12.88
N SER A 646 12.71 23.29 12.84
CA SER A 646 13.87 22.78 13.58
C SER A 646 15.21 23.13 12.93
N GLY A 647 15.21 23.46 11.64
CA GLY A 647 16.42 23.70 10.86
C GLY A 647 17.27 22.46 10.60
N LYS A 648 16.87 21.26 11.06
CA LYS A 648 17.65 20.03 10.84
C LYS A 648 17.67 19.59 9.38
N ASN A 649 16.61 19.89 8.63
CA ASN A 649 16.50 19.62 7.19
C ASN A 649 16.79 18.13 6.87
N LEU A 650 15.96 17.24 7.37
CA LEU A 650 16.16 15.80 7.26
C LEU A 650 15.24 15.18 6.20
N TYR A 651 13.93 15.38 6.34
CA TYR A 651 12.95 14.63 5.57
C TYR A 651 12.47 15.37 4.33
N SER A 652 12.43 14.66 3.20
CA SER A 652 11.75 15.07 1.97
C SER A 652 10.37 14.43 1.82
N ALA A 653 10.12 13.30 2.49
CA ALA A 653 8.83 12.61 2.46
C ALA A 653 8.47 11.96 3.80
N THR A 654 7.17 11.74 4.03
CA THR A 654 6.65 10.93 5.14
C THR A 654 5.39 10.15 4.76
N ALA A 655 5.32 8.87 5.16
CA ALA A 655 4.22 7.96 4.87
C ALA A 655 3.68 7.31 6.17
N ALA A 656 2.43 7.62 6.51
CA ALA A 656 1.73 7.03 7.65
C ALA A 656 1.19 5.63 7.31
N LEU A 657 1.27 4.72 8.27
CA LEU A 657 0.76 3.37 8.15
C LEU A 657 -0.69 3.31 8.70
N CYS A 658 -1.72 2.84 8.01
CA CYS A 658 -1.86 2.60 6.57
C CYS A 658 -2.81 3.62 5.95
N TRP A 659 -2.91 3.61 4.61
CA TRP A 659 -4.02 4.26 3.92
C TRP A 659 -5.35 3.61 4.33
N THR A 660 -5.47 2.29 4.22
CA THR A 660 -6.69 1.57 4.62
C THR A 660 -6.45 0.63 5.79
N ASP A 661 -7.52 0.37 6.54
CA ASP A 661 -7.60 -0.86 7.32
C ASP A 661 -7.49 -2.04 6.35
N SER A 662 -6.86 -3.10 6.81
CA SER A 662 -6.40 -4.15 5.91
C SER A 662 -6.46 -5.51 6.58
N ALA A 663 -6.65 -6.54 5.74
CA ALA A 663 -6.57 -7.95 6.11
C ALA A 663 -5.16 -8.34 6.57
N GLN A 664 -4.18 -7.43 6.51
CA GLN A 664 -2.84 -7.65 7.01
C GLN A 664 -2.75 -7.90 8.52
N HIS A 665 -1.61 -8.42 8.95
CA HIS A 665 -1.21 -8.62 10.34
C HIS A 665 -1.38 -7.35 11.21
N GLY A 666 -2.35 -7.37 12.15
CA GLY A 666 -2.69 -6.28 13.08
C GLY A 666 -2.38 -6.56 14.56
N ARG A 667 -2.76 -5.63 15.44
CA ARG A 667 -2.55 -5.65 16.91
C ARG A 667 -3.83 -5.56 17.73
N GLN A 668 -4.96 -5.27 17.09
CA GLN A 668 -6.30 -5.35 17.70
C GLN A 668 -6.93 -6.68 17.38
N ALA A 669 -6.33 -7.73 17.91
CA ALA A 669 -6.69 -9.04 17.42
C ALA A 669 -7.91 -9.59 18.21
N ALA A 670 -8.19 -9.18 19.45
CA ALA A 670 -9.35 -9.69 20.20
C ALA A 670 -10.68 -8.99 19.87
N SER A 671 -10.63 -7.68 19.60
CA SER A 671 -11.82 -6.85 19.39
C SER A 671 -12.21 -6.71 17.93
N GLU A 672 -11.30 -6.99 16.98
CA GLU A 672 -11.42 -6.59 15.58
C GLU A 672 -11.01 -7.67 14.55
N ASN A 673 -11.55 -7.57 13.33
CA ASN A 673 -11.25 -8.45 12.18
C ASN A 673 -10.35 -7.81 11.10
N ALA A 674 -9.78 -6.63 11.37
CA ALA A 674 -8.81 -5.96 10.50
C ALA A 674 -7.62 -5.42 11.30
N ARG A 675 -6.49 -5.14 10.63
CA ARG A 675 -5.55 -4.16 11.17
C ARG A 675 -6.18 -2.78 11.08
N MET A 676 -6.32 -2.11 12.22
CA MET A 676 -7.09 -0.86 12.32
C MET A 676 -6.25 0.42 12.18
N SER A 677 -5.12 0.36 11.47
CA SER A 677 -4.22 1.53 11.29
C SER A 677 -4.63 2.45 10.14
N GLY A 678 -5.70 2.16 9.40
CA GLY A 678 -6.13 2.93 8.24
C GLY A 678 -6.61 4.35 8.55
N ARG A 679 -6.58 5.23 7.54
CA ARG A 679 -7.33 6.50 7.55
C ARG A 679 -8.78 6.28 7.14
N VAL A 680 -9.00 5.25 6.34
CA VAL A 680 -10.32 4.74 5.98
C VAL A 680 -10.43 3.28 6.39
N ASP A 681 -11.65 2.80 6.63
CA ASP A 681 -11.90 1.38 6.90
C ASP A 681 -11.83 0.52 5.60
N PRO A 682 -11.97 -0.81 5.65
CA PRO A 682 -11.82 -1.67 4.48
C PRO A 682 -12.85 -1.44 3.37
N VAL A 683 -13.94 -0.71 3.66
CA VAL A 683 -14.98 -0.30 2.71
C VAL A 683 -14.90 1.20 2.37
N ARG A 684 -13.79 1.86 2.71
CA ARG A 684 -13.47 3.26 2.40
C ARG A 684 -14.43 4.27 3.04
N ILE A 685 -14.98 3.95 4.22
CA ILE A 685 -15.59 4.98 5.07
C ILE A 685 -14.48 5.68 5.84
N LYS A 686 -14.53 7.02 5.84
CA LYS A 686 -13.52 7.87 6.47
C LYS A 686 -13.57 7.73 7.98
N LYS A 687 -12.40 7.58 8.62
CA LYS A 687 -12.24 7.70 10.07
C LYS A 687 -11.98 9.15 10.47
N GLN A 688 -12.08 9.46 11.77
CA GLN A 688 -11.67 10.77 12.28
C GLN A 688 -10.22 11.12 11.94
N SER A 689 -9.35 10.11 11.91
CA SER A 689 -7.95 10.32 11.56
C SER A 689 -7.74 10.75 10.09
N PHE A 690 -8.65 10.42 9.17
CA PHE A 690 -8.64 10.99 7.82
C PHE A 690 -8.80 12.51 7.86
N ASP A 691 -9.74 13.00 8.65
CA ASP A 691 -9.97 14.44 8.80
C ASP A 691 -8.79 15.14 9.47
N VAL A 692 -8.14 14.53 10.46
CA VAL A 692 -6.90 15.05 11.05
C VAL A 692 -5.84 15.25 9.97
N PHE A 693 -5.57 14.21 9.17
CA PHE A 693 -4.60 14.29 8.08
C PHE A 693 -4.99 15.33 7.03
N ARG A 694 -6.28 15.44 6.69
CA ARG A 694 -6.81 16.48 5.81
C ARG A 694 -6.47 17.88 6.31
N ILE A 695 -6.57 18.14 7.61
CA ILE A 695 -6.34 19.46 8.20
C ILE A 695 -4.83 19.76 8.37
N ILE A 696 -4.05 18.83 8.92
CA ILE A 696 -2.63 19.07 9.23
C ILE A 696 -1.75 19.14 7.97
N GLN A 697 -2.16 18.49 6.88
CA GLN A 697 -1.49 18.55 5.58
C GLN A 697 -2.02 19.68 4.70
N SER A 698 -3.04 20.43 5.14
CA SER A 698 -3.65 21.45 4.28
C SER A 698 -2.73 22.66 4.10
N PRO A 699 -2.47 23.09 2.85
CA PRO A 699 -1.79 24.36 2.59
C PRO A 699 -2.72 25.57 2.79
N VAL A 700 -4.04 25.35 2.82
CA VAL A 700 -5.05 26.37 3.09
C VAL A 700 -5.46 26.28 4.56
N PRO A 701 -5.57 27.40 5.29
CA PRO A 701 -6.04 27.37 6.67
C PRO A 701 -7.38 26.63 6.80
N ALA A 702 -7.39 25.57 7.60
CA ALA A 702 -8.57 24.77 7.88
C ALA A 702 -8.61 24.36 9.35
N VAL A 703 -9.81 24.00 9.82
CA VAL A 703 -10.06 23.55 11.19
C VAL A 703 -11.08 22.42 11.17
N LYS A 704 -11.01 21.50 12.14
CA LYS A 704 -12.01 20.44 12.34
C LYS A 704 -12.18 20.16 13.83
N ILE A 705 -13.43 20.09 14.29
CA ILE A 705 -13.76 19.60 15.64
C ILE A 705 -13.68 18.07 15.61
N ILE A 706 -12.94 17.48 16.54
CA ILE A 706 -12.82 16.02 16.70
C ILE A 706 -14.07 15.53 17.45
N GLY A 707 -14.65 14.42 16.98
CA GLY A 707 -15.82 13.78 17.58
C GLY A 707 -17.15 14.17 16.95
N HIS A 708 -18.20 14.18 17.79
CA HIS A 708 -19.57 14.52 17.43
C HIS A 708 -20.22 15.37 18.55
N TRP A 709 -21.49 15.78 18.40
CA TRP A 709 -22.20 16.62 19.37
C TRP A 709 -23.53 16.02 19.84
N ASN A 710 -23.49 14.71 20.11
CA ASN A 710 -24.64 13.91 20.52
C ASN A 710 -24.29 13.15 21.80
N TYR A 711 -24.07 13.87 22.89
CA TYR A 711 -23.85 13.26 24.19
C TYR A 711 -25.17 13.23 24.97
N PRO A 712 -25.50 12.12 25.64
CA PRO A 712 -26.78 12.00 26.33
C PRO A 712 -26.85 12.87 27.59
N ALA A 713 -28.03 12.95 28.21
CA ALA A 713 -28.15 13.59 29.51
C ALA A 713 -27.39 12.77 30.59
N GLU A 714 -27.00 13.43 31.67
CA GLU A 714 -26.45 12.77 32.86
C GLU A 714 -27.59 12.08 33.64
N ASP A 715 -28.06 10.94 33.16
CA ASP A 715 -29.14 10.16 33.77
C ASP A 715 -28.88 8.64 33.76
N GLY A 716 -29.39 7.96 34.80
CA GLY A 716 -29.28 6.51 34.94
C GLY A 716 -27.84 6.01 34.90
N GLU A 717 -27.52 5.22 33.86
CA GLU A 717 -26.23 4.57 33.65
C GLU A 717 -25.34 5.29 32.62
N ASN A 718 -25.75 6.46 32.12
CA ASN A 718 -24.94 7.23 31.19
C ASN A 718 -23.62 7.64 31.84
N TYR A 719 -22.54 7.59 31.05
CA TYR A 719 -21.16 7.84 31.51
C TYR A 719 -20.63 6.86 32.55
N ARG A 720 -21.37 5.78 32.84
CA ARG A 720 -20.88 4.68 33.68
C ARG A 720 -19.91 3.83 32.90
N TYR A 721 -18.71 3.63 33.45
CA TYR A 721 -17.68 2.76 32.88
C TYR A 721 -17.19 1.75 33.91
N ALA A 722 -16.79 0.58 33.42
CA ALA A 722 -16.27 -0.49 34.28
C ALA A 722 -14.86 -0.15 34.77
N VAL A 723 -14.60 -0.34 36.05
CA VAL A 723 -13.23 -0.29 36.57
C VAL A 723 -12.52 -1.55 36.11
N LYS A 724 -11.43 -1.38 35.35
CA LYS A 724 -10.55 -2.46 34.90
C LYS A 724 -9.36 -2.62 35.87
N GLU A 725 -8.92 -3.86 36.07
CA GLU A 725 -7.66 -4.18 36.75
C GLU A 725 -6.82 -5.12 35.87
N PHE A 726 -5.50 -5.02 35.96
CA PHE A 726 -4.61 -5.95 35.26
C PHE A 726 -4.51 -7.26 36.04
N ASP A 727 -4.81 -8.38 35.39
CA ASP A 727 -4.82 -9.70 36.05
C ASP A 727 -3.52 -10.50 35.90
N GLY A 728 -2.50 -9.89 35.31
CA GLY A 728 -1.24 -10.53 34.94
C GLY A 728 -1.13 -10.83 33.44
N THR A 729 -2.23 -10.78 32.70
CA THR A 729 -2.25 -11.04 31.25
C THR A 729 -2.95 -9.94 30.44
N HIS A 730 -4.08 -9.43 30.93
CA HIS A 730 -4.82 -8.37 30.29
C HIS A 730 -5.63 -7.58 31.34
N TRP A 731 -6.13 -6.41 30.95
CA TRP A 731 -7.03 -5.61 31.76
C TRP A 731 -8.43 -6.20 31.68
N ARG A 732 -8.98 -6.58 32.82
CA ARG A 732 -10.31 -7.18 32.94
C ARG A 732 -11.22 -6.31 33.80
N LYS A 733 -12.52 -6.34 33.52
CA LYS A 733 -13.54 -5.64 34.31
C LYS A 733 -13.61 -6.27 35.71
N THR A 734 -13.51 -5.45 36.76
CA THR A 734 -13.60 -5.90 38.18
C THR A 734 -15.03 -6.16 38.65
N GLY A 735 -16.03 -5.73 37.87
CA GLY A 735 -17.43 -5.65 38.28
C GLY A 735 -17.77 -4.38 39.08
N ALA A 736 -16.77 -3.59 39.50
CA ALA A 736 -16.99 -2.24 40.02
C ALA A 736 -17.13 -1.23 38.87
N TYR A 737 -17.87 -0.16 39.12
CA TYR A 737 -18.13 0.89 38.13
C TYR A 737 -17.82 2.27 38.70
N ARG A 738 -17.45 3.18 37.81
CA ARG A 738 -17.29 4.62 38.07
C ARG A 738 -18.05 5.41 37.01
N TYR A 739 -18.15 6.73 37.20
CA TYR A 739 -18.81 7.64 36.28
C TYR A 739 -17.82 8.70 35.81
N ARG A 740 -17.82 8.99 34.51
CA ARG A 740 -17.14 10.17 33.96
C ARG A 740 -18.03 11.40 34.17
N ASN A 741 -17.42 12.56 34.38
CA ASN A 741 -18.15 13.81 34.48
C ASN A 741 -18.33 14.41 33.07
N PRO A 742 -19.53 14.38 32.48
CA PRO A 742 -19.74 14.92 31.13
C PRO A 742 -19.68 16.45 31.07
N LYS A 743 -19.58 17.12 32.23
CA LYS A 743 -19.36 18.56 32.34
C LYS A 743 -17.88 18.94 32.37
N ASP A 744 -17.01 17.95 32.21
CA ASP A 744 -15.56 18.07 32.30
C ASP A 744 -14.86 17.26 31.21
N LYS A 745 -15.42 17.25 29.99
CA LYS A 745 -14.76 16.66 28.82
C LYS A 745 -13.86 17.69 28.17
N THR A 746 -12.68 17.26 27.71
CA THR A 746 -11.88 18.06 26.78
C THR A 746 -12.42 17.89 25.36
N VAL A 747 -12.73 19.00 24.69
CA VAL A 747 -13.02 19.02 23.25
C VAL A 747 -11.74 19.39 22.52
N TYR A 748 -11.37 18.59 21.52
CA TYR A 748 -10.20 18.86 20.71
C TYR A 748 -10.59 19.42 19.35
N VAL A 749 -9.86 20.44 18.93
CA VAL A 749 -9.98 20.99 17.59
C VAL A 749 -8.62 20.88 16.90
N VAL A 750 -8.56 20.22 15.75
CA VAL A 750 -7.35 20.21 14.93
C VAL A 750 -7.36 21.41 13.98
N GLY A 751 -6.24 22.10 13.86
CA GLY A 751 -6.06 23.26 12.99
C GLY A 751 -4.79 23.17 12.15
N SER A 752 -4.83 23.68 10.93
CA SER A 752 -3.66 23.75 10.05
C SER A 752 -2.53 24.61 10.65
N TYR A 753 -1.32 24.48 10.11
CA TYR A 753 -0.13 25.14 10.69
C TYR A 753 -0.28 26.66 10.86
N ALA A 754 -0.97 27.34 9.94
CA ALA A 754 -1.17 28.78 9.96
C ALA A 754 -2.17 29.29 11.03
N ILE A 755 -2.90 28.42 11.71
CA ILE A 755 -3.87 28.80 12.74
C ILE A 755 -3.13 29.19 14.03
N ALA A 756 -3.37 30.41 14.51
CA ALA A 756 -2.79 30.94 15.74
C ALA A 756 -3.68 30.70 16.96
N LYS A 757 -4.99 30.82 16.76
CA LYS A 757 -6.01 30.80 17.83
C LYS A 757 -7.29 30.18 17.32
N VAL A 758 -7.97 29.44 18.18
CA VAL A 758 -9.33 28.94 17.94
C VAL A 758 -10.26 29.43 19.06
N GLU A 759 -11.42 29.91 18.68
CA GLU A 759 -12.53 30.24 19.58
C GLU A 759 -13.64 29.20 19.42
N LEU A 760 -14.08 28.60 20.52
CA LEU A 760 -15.11 27.57 20.55
C LEU A 760 -16.42 28.17 21.05
N TYR A 761 -17.48 28.03 20.25
CA TYR A 761 -18.81 28.54 20.54
C TYR A 761 -19.77 27.37 20.75
N ILE A 762 -20.63 27.44 21.77
CA ILE A 762 -21.73 26.49 21.99
C ILE A 762 -23.04 27.28 21.96
N ASN A 763 -23.91 26.97 21.00
CA ASN A 763 -25.16 27.69 20.74
C ASN A 763 -24.93 29.21 20.59
N ASP A 764 -23.99 29.57 19.71
CA ASP A 764 -23.54 30.94 19.42
C ASP A 764 -22.92 31.73 20.59
N GLN A 765 -22.75 31.10 21.76
CA GLN A 765 -22.07 31.69 22.90
C GLN A 765 -20.61 31.23 22.95
N LEU A 766 -19.67 32.18 23.04
CA LEU A 766 -18.26 31.87 23.24
C LEU A 766 -18.09 31.08 24.54
N ALA A 767 -17.68 29.82 24.42
CA ALA A 767 -17.45 28.94 25.55
C ALA A 767 -16.01 29.04 26.04
N ALA A 768 -15.04 29.01 25.12
CA ALA A 768 -13.63 29.07 25.45
C ALA A 768 -12.78 29.50 24.24
N THR A 769 -11.53 29.89 24.52
CA THR A 769 -10.54 30.30 23.52
C THR A 769 -9.23 29.56 23.80
N CYS A 770 -8.59 29.03 22.75
CA CYS A 770 -7.30 28.36 22.84
C CYS A 770 -6.32 28.98 21.83
N ASP A 771 -5.21 29.52 22.33
CA ASP A 771 -4.10 30.08 21.55
C ASP A 771 -2.77 29.33 21.79
N LYS A 772 -2.83 28.21 22.53
CA LYS A 772 -1.69 27.35 22.86
C LYS A 772 -1.94 25.95 22.34
N PRO A 773 -1.69 25.70 21.05
CA PRO A 773 -1.84 24.35 20.52
C PRO A 773 -0.80 23.41 21.16
N VAL A 774 -1.21 22.17 21.38
CA VAL A 774 -0.33 21.05 21.75
C VAL A 774 0.01 20.26 20.50
N ASP A 775 1.19 19.63 20.49
CA ASP A 775 1.68 18.83 19.37
C ASP A 775 1.53 19.54 18.01
N THR A 776 1.76 20.86 17.99
CA THR A 776 1.69 21.77 16.82
C THR A 776 0.28 22.08 16.30
N PHE A 777 -0.61 21.10 16.23
CA PHE A 777 -1.86 21.21 15.47
C PHE A 777 -3.15 21.13 16.30
N LEU A 778 -3.06 20.69 17.56
CA LEU A 778 -4.24 20.40 18.39
C LEU A 778 -4.54 21.56 19.35
N PHE A 779 -5.76 22.05 19.35
CA PHE A 779 -6.26 23.08 20.27
C PHE A 779 -7.22 22.42 21.27
N PRO A 780 -6.75 22.11 22.50
CA PRO A 780 -7.60 21.54 23.54
C PRO A 780 -8.47 22.61 24.20
N PHE A 781 -9.72 22.25 24.49
CA PHE A 781 -10.66 23.04 25.27
C PHE A 781 -11.16 22.19 26.44
N GLU A 782 -10.58 22.42 27.62
CA GLU A 782 -10.90 21.68 28.84
C GLU A 782 -12.21 22.17 29.48
N HIS A 783 -12.78 21.37 30.39
CA HIS A 783 -13.96 21.74 31.18
C HIS A 783 -15.22 22.06 30.35
N ILE A 784 -15.41 21.37 29.22
CA ILE A 784 -16.57 21.58 28.36
C ILE A 784 -17.74 20.71 28.82
N ASP A 785 -18.91 21.35 28.99
CA ASP A 785 -20.19 20.67 29.18
C ASP A 785 -20.76 20.18 27.86
N VAL A 786 -20.57 18.89 27.60
CA VAL A 786 -20.98 18.24 26.36
C VAL A 786 -22.44 17.79 26.37
N THR A 787 -23.14 17.87 27.51
CA THR A 787 -24.57 17.53 27.61
C THR A 787 -25.48 18.57 26.95
N ARG A 788 -24.93 19.72 26.57
CA ARG A 788 -25.66 20.83 25.95
C ARG A 788 -26.00 20.51 24.48
N SER A 789 -27.27 20.24 24.20
CA SER A 789 -27.75 20.10 22.82
C SER A 789 -27.68 21.41 22.01
N GLY A 790 -27.57 21.28 20.69
CA GLY A 790 -27.61 22.37 19.72
C GLY A 790 -26.42 22.32 18.77
N SER A 791 -25.59 23.36 18.72
CA SER A 791 -24.41 23.42 17.86
C SER A 791 -23.15 23.76 18.64
N ILE A 792 -22.03 23.22 18.18
CA ILE A 792 -20.68 23.64 18.57
C ILE A 792 -19.91 24.06 17.33
N THR A 793 -19.30 25.24 17.40
CA THR A 793 -18.61 25.88 16.28
C THR A 793 -17.21 26.29 16.71
N ALA A 794 -16.19 25.81 16.00
CA ALA A 794 -14.82 26.27 16.13
C ALA A 794 -14.55 27.35 15.08
N LYS A 795 -14.18 28.55 15.50
CA LYS A 795 -13.73 29.64 14.61
C LYS A 795 -12.23 29.82 14.76
N ALA A 796 -11.50 29.68 13.66
CA ALA A 796 -10.05 29.69 13.64
C ALA A 796 -9.51 31.01 13.07
N PHE A 797 -8.48 31.54 13.73
CA PHE A 797 -7.86 32.82 13.42
C PHE A 797 -6.38 32.66 13.08
N ASP A 798 -5.90 33.40 12.08
CA ASP A 798 -4.48 33.46 11.72
C ASP A 798 -3.69 34.37 12.69
N TYR A 799 -2.37 34.45 12.49
CA TYR A 799 -1.48 35.32 13.28
C TYR A 799 -1.68 36.83 13.03
N ASN A 800 -2.53 37.22 12.07
CA ASN A 800 -2.93 38.60 11.83
C ASN A 800 -4.28 38.94 12.52
N GLY A 801 -4.93 37.95 13.15
CA GLY A 801 -6.23 38.10 13.80
C GLY A 801 -7.43 37.98 12.85
N ASN A 802 -7.24 37.54 11.60
CA ASN A 802 -8.33 37.30 10.66
C ASN A 802 -8.97 35.94 10.93
N GLN A 803 -10.30 35.85 10.90
CA GLN A 803 -10.98 34.55 10.87
C GLN A 803 -10.78 33.92 9.48
N VAL A 804 -10.12 32.76 9.42
CA VAL A 804 -9.71 32.11 8.17
C VAL A 804 -10.39 30.77 7.93
N ALA A 805 -10.91 30.12 8.97
CA ALA A 805 -11.65 28.87 8.87
C ALA A 805 -12.69 28.74 9.98
N ALA A 806 -13.69 27.89 9.77
CA ALA A 806 -14.61 27.44 10.81
C ALA A 806 -15.09 26.01 10.53
N ASP A 807 -15.43 25.28 11.59
CA ASP A 807 -16.13 23.99 11.51
C ASP A 807 -17.30 24.02 12.49
N THR A 808 -18.41 23.39 12.13
CA THR A 808 -19.60 23.31 12.98
C THR A 808 -20.15 21.90 12.94
N ILE A 809 -20.43 21.35 14.11
CA ILE A 809 -21.16 20.10 14.28
C ILE A 809 -22.42 20.38 15.11
N GLU A 810 -23.50 19.69 14.78
CA GLU A 810 -24.81 19.87 15.39
C GLU A 810 -25.29 18.58 16.02
N THR A 811 -26.04 18.69 17.11
CA THR A 811 -26.76 17.58 17.72
C THR A 811 -27.84 17.09 16.76
N ALA A 812 -27.70 15.86 16.27
CA ALA A 812 -28.77 15.17 15.56
C ALA A 812 -29.91 14.83 16.53
N SER A 813 -31.16 14.94 16.06
CA SER A 813 -32.30 14.43 16.82
C SER A 813 -32.42 12.91 16.70
N VAL A 814 -33.52 12.32 17.20
CA VAL A 814 -33.72 10.87 17.12
C VAL A 814 -33.70 10.38 15.67
N PRO A 815 -33.18 9.17 15.40
CA PRO A 815 -33.26 8.55 14.08
C PRO A 815 -34.67 8.61 13.50
N ALA A 816 -34.79 9.04 12.25
CA ALA A 816 -36.08 9.23 11.58
C ALA A 816 -36.19 8.46 10.26
N ARG A 817 -35.09 8.30 9.52
CA ARG A 817 -35.09 7.59 8.23
C ARG A 817 -33.71 7.04 7.88
N LEU A 818 -33.69 6.07 6.97
CA LEU A 818 -32.50 5.65 6.26
C LEU A 818 -32.32 6.50 4.99
N ARG A 819 -31.09 6.90 4.69
CA ARG A 819 -30.68 7.53 3.42
C ARG A 819 -29.75 6.59 2.67
N LEU A 820 -30.10 6.29 1.42
CA LEU A 820 -29.31 5.44 0.52
C LEU A 820 -28.71 6.29 -0.59
N THR A 821 -27.38 6.27 -0.74
CA THR A 821 -26.67 7.03 -1.78
C THR A 821 -25.76 6.08 -2.57
N ALA A 822 -25.99 5.97 -3.88
CA ALA A 822 -25.24 5.06 -4.73
C ALA A 822 -24.09 5.72 -5.47
N PHE A 823 -23.05 4.95 -5.72
CA PHE A 823 -21.86 5.38 -6.45
C PHE A 823 -21.41 4.30 -7.44
N THR A 824 -20.97 4.76 -8.61
CA THR A 824 -20.51 3.96 -9.75
C THR A 824 -19.30 4.65 -10.38
N GLY A 825 -18.63 3.99 -11.33
CA GLY A 825 -17.61 4.66 -12.16
C GLY A 825 -18.21 5.67 -13.16
N ASP A 826 -17.35 6.32 -13.94
CA ASP A 826 -17.70 7.45 -14.82
C ASP A 826 -18.74 7.11 -15.89
N LYS A 827 -18.85 5.83 -16.27
CA LYS A 827 -19.78 5.34 -17.29
C LYS A 827 -21.12 4.86 -16.70
N GLY A 828 -21.33 5.03 -15.40
CA GLY A 828 -22.48 4.45 -14.70
C GLY A 828 -22.23 2.99 -14.29
N PHE A 829 -23.30 2.25 -14.01
CA PHE A 829 -23.20 0.84 -13.61
C PHE A 829 -23.22 -0.07 -14.84
N SER A 830 -22.14 -0.78 -15.11
CA SER A 830 -21.97 -1.61 -16.32
C SER A 830 -22.46 -3.04 -16.08
N ALA A 831 -23.31 -3.57 -16.97
CA ALA A 831 -23.80 -4.95 -16.92
C ALA A 831 -22.80 -5.94 -17.56
N ASP A 832 -21.64 -6.09 -16.92
CA ASP A 832 -20.53 -6.89 -17.42
C ASP A 832 -20.21 -8.12 -16.55
N GLY A 833 -20.93 -8.28 -15.44
CA GLY A 833 -20.75 -9.38 -14.49
C GLY A 833 -19.61 -9.18 -13.48
N ALA A 834 -18.90 -8.05 -13.52
CA ALA A 834 -17.75 -7.76 -12.66
C ALA A 834 -17.83 -6.38 -12.01
N ASP A 835 -18.48 -5.41 -12.65
CA ASP A 835 -18.61 -4.05 -12.16
C ASP A 835 -19.33 -4.03 -10.82
N ILE A 836 -18.96 -3.04 -10.01
CA ILE A 836 -19.43 -2.86 -8.66
C ILE A 836 -20.16 -1.53 -8.60
N ALA A 837 -21.28 -1.49 -7.90
CA ALA A 837 -21.84 -0.28 -7.33
C ALA A 837 -21.75 -0.41 -5.81
N TYR A 838 -21.38 0.66 -5.12
CA TYR A 838 -21.51 0.71 -3.66
C TYR A 838 -22.59 1.71 -3.27
N VAL A 839 -23.23 1.44 -2.14
CA VAL A 839 -24.31 2.25 -1.58
C VAL A 839 -23.95 2.62 -0.15
N ASP A 840 -23.80 3.91 0.11
CA ASP A 840 -23.74 4.43 1.46
C ASP A 840 -25.14 4.38 2.08
N VAL A 841 -25.19 3.84 3.29
CA VAL A 841 -26.41 3.63 4.08
C VAL A 841 -26.26 4.42 5.36
N GLU A 842 -27.04 5.48 5.50
CA GLU A 842 -26.93 6.43 6.62
C GLU A 842 -28.23 6.47 7.41
N VAL A 843 -28.11 6.42 8.74
CA VAL A 843 -29.20 6.68 9.67
C VAL A 843 -29.22 8.17 9.94
N VAL A 844 -30.30 8.83 9.54
CA VAL A 844 -30.43 10.29 9.66
C VAL A 844 -31.70 10.70 10.40
N ASP A 845 -31.64 11.87 11.00
CA ASP A 845 -32.79 12.50 11.63
C ASP A 845 -33.71 13.18 10.61
N GLU A 846 -34.81 13.80 11.07
CA GLU A 846 -35.79 14.46 10.18
C GLU A 846 -35.15 15.57 9.32
N GLN A 847 -34.15 16.27 9.88
CA GLN A 847 -33.40 17.33 9.21
C GLN A 847 -32.31 16.77 8.26
N GLY A 848 -32.10 15.46 8.24
CA GLY A 848 -31.12 14.80 7.37
C GLY A 848 -29.70 14.80 7.93
N ARG A 849 -29.52 15.11 9.21
CA ARG A 849 -28.23 15.02 9.92
C ARG A 849 -27.96 13.57 10.28
N LEU A 850 -26.71 13.14 10.14
CA LEU A 850 -26.28 11.80 10.54
C LEU A 850 -26.50 11.61 12.05
N CYS A 851 -27.07 10.47 12.46
CA CYS A 851 -27.23 10.12 13.87
C CYS A 851 -25.98 9.36 14.35
N PRO A 852 -24.97 10.01 14.95
CA PRO A 852 -23.66 9.41 15.20
C PRO A 852 -23.66 8.30 16.26
N LEU A 853 -24.77 8.13 16.98
CA LEU A 853 -24.97 7.10 18.00
C LEU A 853 -25.84 5.92 17.53
N ALA A 854 -26.21 5.86 16.25
CA ALA A 854 -26.97 4.72 15.74
C ALA A 854 -26.05 3.53 15.47
N TYR A 855 -26.35 2.40 16.11
CA TYR A 855 -25.63 1.13 16.00
C TYR A 855 -26.53 -0.07 15.67
N ASP A 856 -27.83 0.15 15.44
CA ASP A 856 -28.75 -0.96 15.20
C ASP A 856 -28.53 -1.62 13.83
N ARG A 857 -29.10 -2.82 13.71
CA ARG A 857 -29.11 -3.61 12.49
C ARG A 857 -29.95 -2.95 11.40
N ILE A 858 -29.43 -2.97 10.18
CA ILE A 858 -30.08 -2.58 8.93
C ILE A 858 -30.16 -3.80 8.04
N ASP A 859 -31.37 -4.25 7.73
CA ASP A 859 -31.66 -5.38 6.84
C ASP A 859 -31.88 -4.90 5.40
N PHE A 860 -31.52 -5.73 4.43
CA PHE A 860 -31.64 -5.43 3.01
C PHE A 860 -32.47 -6.47 2.26
N ARG A 861 -33.10 -6.01 1.18
CA ARG A 861 -33.70 -6.84 0.13
C ARG A 861 -33.28 -6.28 -1.21
N ILE A 862 -32.92 -7.16 -2.14
CA ILE A 862 -32.59 -6.79 -3.52
C ILE A 862 -33.53 -7.51 -4.49
N GLU A 863 -33.97 -6.80 -5.52
CA GLU A 863 -34.80 -7.31 -6.61
C GLU A 863 -34.21 -6.85 -7.96
N GLY A 864 -34.23 -7.71 -8.98
CA GLY A 864 -33.76 -7.40 -10.33
C GLY A 864 -32.33 -7.90 -10.63
N GLU A 865 -31.67 -7.27 -11.61
CA GLU A 865 -30.42 -7.75 -12.25
C GLU A 865 -29.13 -7.37 -11.49
N GLY A 866 -29.10 -7.63 -10.18
CA GLY A 866 -27.96 -7.29 -9.32
C GLY A 866 -27.71 -8.34 -8.24
N ILE A 867 -26.43 -8.60 -7.95
CA ILE A 867 -26.01 -9.53 -6.90
C ILE A 867 -25.58 -8.72 -5.68
N PHE A 868 -26.32 -8.82 -4.58
CA PHE A 868 -25.94 -8.18 -3.32
C PHE A 868 -24.76 -8.92 -2.69
N LEU A 869 -23.73 -8.16 -2.29
CA LEU A 869 -22.52 -8.73 -1.70
C LEU A 869 -22.41 -8.46 -0.19
N GLY A 870 -23.28 -7.64 0.41
CA GLY A 870 -23.19 -7.30 1.83
C GLY A 870 -22.38 -6.04 2.11
N GLY A 871 -21.94 -5.89 3.35
CA GLY A 871 -21.13 -4.79 3.85
C GLY A 871 -20.11 -5.28 4.89
N TYR A 872 -19.61 -4.39 5.73
CA TYR A 872 -18.57 -4.70 6.70
C TYR A 872 -18.87 -4.08 8.07
N ASN A 873 -18.53 -4.82 9.13
CA ASN A 873 -18.51 -4.32 10.50
C ASN A 873 -17.26 -4.86 11.19
N SER A 874 -16.49 -3.97 11.80
CA SER A 874 -15.14 -4.26 12.32
C SER A 874 -15.14 -5.20 13.53
N GLY A 875 -16.08 -4.96 14.45
CA GLY A 875 -16.22 -5.74 15.69
C GLY A 875 -17.10 -6.99 15.58
N ARG A 876 -17.60 -7.32 14.37
CA ARG A 876 -18.55 -8.40 14.08
C ARG A 876 -17.89 -9.45 13.18
N PHE A 877 -17.56 -10.61 13.75
CA PHE A 877 -16.74 -11.63 13.08
C PHE A 877 -16.91 -13.00 13.71
N ASN A 878 -16.35 -14.04 13.08
CA ASN A 878 -16.37 -15.41 13.58
C ASN A 878 -15.09 -15.74 14.37
N GLY A 879 -15.24 -16.43 15.50
CA GLY A 879 -14.16 -16.78 16.44
C GLY A 879 -14.24 -16.04 17.79
N TYR A 880 -13.49 -16.52 18.79
CA TYR A 880 -13.45 -15.94 20.15
C TYR A 880 -14.82 -15.81 20.85
N GLY A 881 -15.74 -16.73 20.57
CA GLY A 881 -17.10 -16.71 21.14
C GLY A 881 -18.07 -15.82 20.37
N LYS A 882 -17.67 -15.27 19.21
CA LYS A 882 -18.53 -14.58 18.25
C LYS A 882 -18.73 -15.45 17.00
N GLU A 883 -19.91 -15.38 16.41
CA GLU A 883 -20.27 -16.02 15.12
C GLU A 883 -21.26 -15.10 14.40
N ASP A 884 -20.89 -13.83 14.25
CA ASP A 884 -21.80 -12.76 13.82
C ASP A 884 -21.25 -11.87 12.69
N SER A 885 -20.32 -12.41 11.88
CA SER A 885 -19.81 -11.73 10.68
C SER A 885 -20.94 -11.28 9.73
N VAL A 886 -20.77 -10.09 9.13
CA VAL A 886 -21.72 -9.48 8.18
C VAL A 886 -21.30 -9.61 6.71
N ILE A 887 -20.12 -10.19 6.46
CA ILE A 887 -19.60 -10.39 5.10
C ILE A 887 -20.57 -11.30 4.32
N HIS A 888 -21.00 -10.86 3.13
CA HIS A 888 -22.01 -11.55 2.30
C HIS A 888 -23.36 -11.82 2.98
N GLN A 889 -23.70 -11.07 4.04
CA GLN A 889 -25.01 -11.15 4.70
C GLN A 889 -25.97 -10.06 4.18
N MET A 890 -27.27 -10.34 4.19
CA MET A 890 -28.34 -9.39 3.83
C MET A 890 -28.61 -8.34 4.92
N HIS A 891 -27.64 -8.04 5.77
CA HIS A 891 -27.73 -7.02 6.79
C HIS A 891 -26.34 -6.52 7.18
N VAL A 892 -26.30 -5.31 7.72
CA VAL A 892 -25.14 -4.73 8.42
C VAL A 892 -25.63 -4.08 9.70
N PHE A 893 -24.70 -3.65 10.56
CA PHE A 893 -25.02 -2.74 11.65
C PHE A 893 -24.56 -1.34 11.27
N ALA A 894 -25.34 -0.34 11.67
CA ALA A 894 -24.83 1.02 11.66
C ALA A 894 -23.57 1.07 12.55
N GLU A 895 -22.54 1.78 12.10
CA GLU A 895 -21.39 2.14 12.94
C GLU A 895 -21.27 3.64 12.87
N CYS A 896 -21.46 4.33 14.00
CA CYS A 896 -21.50 5.78 14.04
C CYS A 896 -22.56 6.40 13.09
N GLY A 897 -23.70 5.72 12.92
CA GLY A 897 -24.78 6.17 12.05
C GLY A 897 -24.63 5.86 10.57
N ASN A 898 -23.53 5.25 10.11
CA ASN A 898 -23.39 4.86 8.70
C ASN A 898 -22.76 3.48 8.50
N ASN A 899 -22.97 2.95 7.30
CA ASN A 899 -22.23 1.82 6.75
C ASN A 899 -22.29 1.86 5.21
N ARG A 900 -21.60 0.93 4.53
CA ARG A 900 -21.57 0.81 3.08
C ARG A 900 -21.82 -0.64 2.67
N VAL A 901 -22.65 -0.81 1.64
CA VAL A 901 -22.96 -2.12 1.04
C VAL A 901 -22.64 -2.14 -0.45
N PHE A 902 -22.46 -3.33 -1.02
CA PHE A 902 -22.00 -3.51 -2.40
C PHE A 902 -22.97 -4.37 -3.21
N ILE A 903 -23.08 -4.01 -4.50
CA ILE A 903 -23.85 -4.74 -5.51
C ILE A 903 -22.92 -5.00 -6.70
N ARG A 904 -22.80 -6.26 -7.12
CA ARG A 904 -22.14 -6.64 -8.36
C ARG A 904 -23.17 -6.72 -9.49
N SER A 905 -22.81 -6.22 -10.66
CA SER A 905 -23.67 -6.34 -11.84
C SER A 905 -23.79 -7.81 -12.28
N THR A 906 -24.90 -8.15 -12.94
CA THR A 906 -24.95 -9.36 -13.78
C THR A 906 -24.48 -9.01 -15.19
N ALA A 907 -24.34 -10.02 -16.06
CA ALA A 907 -24.10 -9.80 -17.49
C ALA A 907 -25.35 -9.28 -18.24
N GLN A 908 -26.51 -9.21 -17.56
CA GLN A 908 -27.75 -8.74 -18.13
C GLN A 908 -28.05 -7.33 -17.60
N ALA A 909 -28.19 -6.38 -18.52
CA ALA A 909 -28.59 -5.04 -18.17
C ALA A 909 -30.03 -5.02 -17.64
N GLY A 910 -30.29 -4.25 -16.60
CA GLY A 910 -31.61 -4.22 -16.00
C GLY A 910 -31.76 -3.25 -14.83
N VAL A 911 -32.98 -3.24 -14.30
CA VAL A 911 -33.33 -2.47 -13.11
C VAL A 911 -32.94 -3.27 -11.88
N ILE A 912 -32.39 -2.59 -10.88
CA ILE A 912 -32.01 -3.17 -9.59
C ILE A 912 -32.67 -2.32 -8.51
N ARG A 913 -33.47 -2.92 -7.65
CA ARG A 913 -34.12 -2.25 -6.52
C ARG A 913 -33.51 -2.76 -5.23
N LEU A 914 -32.85 -1.87 -4.49
CA LEU A 914 -32.34 -2.13 -3.15
C LEU A 914 -33.29 -1.49 -2.14
N THR A 915 -33.83 -2.30 -1.23
CA THR A 915 -34.65 -1.83 -0.10
C THR A 915 -33.89 -2.09 1.19
N ALA A 916 -33.82 -1.07 2.06
CA ALA A 916 -33.19 -1.15 3.38
C ALA A 916 -34.24 -0.86 4.46
N SER A 917 -34.19 -1.63 5.55
CA SER A 917 -35.10 -1.51 6.69
C SER A 917 -34.34 -1.57 8.00
N MET A 918 -34.72 -0.73 8.96
CA MET A 918 -34.19 -0.71 10.32
C MET A 918 -35.38 -0.60 11.28
N ASN A 919 -35.34 -1.33 12.39
CA ASN A 919 -36.47 -1.39 13.32
C ASN A 919 -36.89 0.01 13.80
N GLY A 920 -38.19 0.31 13.71
CA GLY A 920 -38.75 1.60 14.11
C GLY A 920 -38.62 2.73 13.08
N LEU A 921 -37.95 2.53 11.94
CA LEU A 921 -37.83 3.51 10.87
C LEU A 921 -38.61 3.09 9.60
N PRO A 922 -39.07 4.05 8.77
CA PRO A 922 -39.60 3.73 7.44
C PRO A 922 -38.54 3.06 6.55
N GLU A 923 -38.97 2.15 5.68
CA GLU A 923 -38.08 1.55 4.67
C GLU A 923 -37.57 2.61 3.69
N ALA A 924 -36.29 2.50 3.30
CA ALA A 924 -35.71 3.28 2.22
C ALA A 924 -35.53 2.38 0.99
N CYS A 925 -35.86 2.91 -0.19
CA CYS A 925 -35.71 2.19 -1.46
C CYS A 925 -34.88 3.02 -2.43
N LEU A 926 -33.90 2.38 -3.05
CA LEU A 926 -33.02 2.93 -4.07
C LEU A 926 -33.18 2.09 -5.34
N THR A 927 -33.27 2.75 -6.50
CA THR A 927 -33.28 2.07 -7.80
C THR A 927 -32.02 2.42 -8.59
N LEU A 928 -31.31 1.39 -9.05
CA LEU A 928 -30.15 1.49 -9.95
C LEU A 928 -30.50 0.88 -11.30
N TYR A 929 -29.78 1.31 -12.33
CA TYR A 929 -29.91 0.80 -13.69
C TYR A 929 -28.53 0.38 -14.17
N SER A 930 -28.35 -0.91 -14.40
CA SER A 930 -27.16 -1.40 -15.09
C SER A 930 -27.35 -1.23 -16.60
N GLN A 931 -26.30 -0.79 -17.30
CA GLN A 931 -26.31 -0.50 -18.73
C GLN A 931 -25.67 -1.65 -19.51
N PRO A 932 -26.17 -1.99 -20.71
CA PRO A 932 -25.54 -3.01 -21.54
C PRO A 932 -24.17 -2.52 -21.99
N VAL A 933 -23.17 -3.41 -21.95
CA VAL A 933 -21.83 -3.14 -22.45
C VAL A 933 -21.42 -4.18 -23.48
N GLY A 934 -20.40 -3.87 -24.29
CA GLY A 934 -19.82 -4.79 -25.27
C GLY A 934 -19.00 -5.92 -24.65
N ALA A 935 -19.52 -6.59 -23.60
CA ALA A 935 -18.85 -7.65 -22.83
C ALA A 935 -18.77 -8.98 -23.59
N SER A 936 -18.15 -8.94 -24.76
CA SER A 936 -17.85 -10.10 -25.59
C SER A 936 -16.54 -10.77 -25.17
N ALA A 937 -16.24 -11.94 -25.73
CA ALA A 937 -14.98 -12.62 -25.46
C ALA A 937 -13.74 -11.79 -25.88
N LEU A 938 -13.89 -10.91 -26.88
CA LEU A 938 -12.88 -10.00 -27.40
C LEU A 938 -13.44 -8.57 -27.38
N ALA A 939 -13.50 -7.95 -26.20
CA ALA A 939 -14.02 -6.60 -26.05
C ALA A 939 -12.95 -5.54 -26.38
N LEU A 940 -13.38 -4.40 -26.94
CA LEU A 940 -12.49 -3.25 -27.17
C LEU A 940 -12.56 -2.21 -26.04
N GLU A 941 -13.64 -2.22 -25.27
CA GLU A 941 -13.82 -1.31 -24.15
C GLU A 941 -12.93 -1.73 -22.98
N LEU A 942 -12.00 -0.86 -22.59
CA LEU A 942 -11.18 -1.06 -21.40
C LEU A 942 -12.01 -0.88 -20.11
N PRO A 943 -11.55 -1.47 -18.98
CA PRO A 943 -12.18 -1.27 -17.68
C PRO A 943 -12.45 0.20 -17.38
N GLN A 944 -13.62 0.49 -16.82
CA GLN A 944 -14.00 1.87 -16.53
C GLN A 944 -13.16 2.48 -15.41
N ARG A 945 -13.13 3.82 -15.40
CA ARG A 945 -12.29 4.65 -14.53
C ARG A 945 -13.15 5.65 -13.77
N LEU A 946 -12.52 6.34 -12.81
CA LEU A 946 -13.04 7.54 -12.14
C LEU A 946 -11.99 8.64 -12.28
N LEU A 947 -11.93 9.26 -13.46
CA LEU A 947 -10.86 10.20 -13.80
C LEU A 947 -11.12 11.59 -13.19
N PRO A 948 -10.09 12.27 -12.65
CA PRO A 948 -10.24 13.65 -12.22
C PRO A 948 -10.44 14.55 -13.45
N PRO A 949 -11.19 15.66 -13.31
CA PRO A 949 -11.29 16.63 -14.39
C PRO A 949 -9.91 17.22 -14.69
N CYS A 950 -9.52 17.28 -15.97
CA CYS A 950 -8.30 17.97 -16.36
C CYS A 950 -8.53 19.49 -16.26
N SER A 951 -7.72 20.19 -15.47
CA SER A 951 -7.82 21.65 -15.36
C SER A 951 -7.36 22.32 -16.65
N GLU A 952 -8.13 23.26 -17.20
CA GLU A 952 -7.74 24.07 -18.38
C GLU A 952 -6.66 25.13 -18.05
N THR A 953 -6.43 25.42 -16.78
CA THR A 953 -5.44 26.41 -16.31
C THR A 953 -4.31 25.75 -15.54
N LEU A 954 -3.09 26.26 -15.71
CA LEU A 954 -1.93 25.86 -14.92
C LEU A 954 -2.18 26.09 -13.44
N THR A 955 -2.00 25.05 -12.63
CA THR A 955 -2.06 25.15 -11.17
C THR A 955 -0.68 25.56 -10.65
N ARG A 956 -0.62 26.61 -9.83
CA ARG A 956 0.63 26.97 -9.14
C ARG A 956 0.90 25.93 -8.06
N SER A 957 2.15 25.47 -7.95
CA SER A 957 2.53 24.55 -6.89
C SER A 957 2.27 25.14 -5.50
N SER A 958 1.60 24.35 -4.67
CA SER A 958 1.24 24.59 -3.27
C SER A 958 2.18 23.90 -2.28
N TYR A 959 3.09 23.04 -2.76
CA TYR A 959 3.98 22.22 -1.95
C TYR A 959 5.23 22.87 -1.38
N PRO A 960 5.75 24.01 -1.90
CA PRO A 960 6.74 24.76 -1.17
C PRO A 960 6.13 25.21 0.14
N PHE A 961 6.56 24.59 1.24
CA PHE A 961 6.17 25.06 2.54
C PHE A 961 6.66 26.50 2.71
N GLN A 962 5.74 27.40 3.04
CA GLN A 962 6.07 28.78 3.36
C GLN A 962 6.21 28.89 4.87
N ALA A 963 7.42 29.18 5.33
CA ALA A 963 7.68 29.47 6.74
C ALA A 963 6.79 30.62 7.22
N ILE A 964 6.22 30.44 8.41
CA ILE A 964 5.41 31.47 9.09
C ILE A 964 6.15 31.74 10.39
N PRO A 965 7.04 32.76 10.46
CA PRO A 965 7.94 32.95 11.60
C PRO A 965 7.22 33.01 12.95
N GLN A 966 6.01 33.58 12.99
CA GLN A 966 5.18 33.62 14.19
C GLN A 966 4.68 32.22 14.60
N ALA A 967 4.32 31.37 13.64
CA ALA A 967 3.93 30.00 13.89
C ALA A 967 5.12 29.14 14.31
N ASP A 968 6.26 29.30 13.63
CA ASP A 968 7.51 28.62 13.99
C ASP A 968 7.88 28.93 15.44
N ALA A 969 7.87 30.21 15.83
CA ALA A 969 8.18 30.64 17.19
C ALA A 969 7.16 30.19 18.24
N ALA A 970 5.88 30.06 17.87
CA ALA A 970 4.81 29.69 18.81
C ALA A 970 4.65 28.18 18.98
N LYS A 971 4.92 27.39 17.93
CA LYS A 971 4.59 25.96 17.85
C LYS A 971 5.80 25.05 17.89
N TYR A 972 7.01 25.60 17.76
CA TYR A 972 8.25 24.85 17.87
C TYR A 972 9.20 25.52 18.87
N ALA A 973 9.69 24.74 19.81
CA ALA A 973 10.76 25.13 20.71
C ALA A 973 11.87 24.08 20.59
N ALA A 974 13.11 24.52 20.36
CA ALA A 974 14.24 23.60 20.28
C ALA A 974 14.42 22.89 21.63
N PRO A 975 14.58 21.56 21.64
CA PRO A 975 14.82 20.82 22.87
C PRO A 975 16.14 21.29 23.50
N GLY A 976 16.15 21.46 24.82
CA GLY A 976 17.32 21.92 25.57
C GLY A 976 18.43 20.88 25.74
N SER A 977 18.23 19.65 25.24
CA SER A 977 19.16 18.53 25.38
C SER A 977 19.22 17.71 24.07
N ILE A 978 20.33 17.03 23.84
CA ILE A 978 20.50 16.16 22.67
C ILE A 978 19.82 14.82 22.97
N TYR A 979 18.79 14.48 22.22
CA TYR A 979 18.15 13.18 22.34
C TYR A 979 19.04 12.08 21.78
N CYS A 980 19.09 10.96 22.50
CA CYS A 980 19.82 9.75 22.13
C CYS A 980 18.82 8.60 22.02
N LYS A 981 18.84 7.88 20.91
CA LYS A 981 18.01 6.69 20.73
C LYS A 981 18.78 5.46 21.23
N ILE A 982 18.12 4.52 21.88
CA ILE A 982 18.75 3.29 22.33
C ILE A 982 18.33 2.15 21.38
N LEU A 983 19.27 1.37 20.85
CA LEU A 983 18.98 0.17 20.08
C LEU A 983 19.58 -1.05 20.77
N VAL A 984 18.77 -2.08 21.01
CA VAL A 984 19.17 -3.42 21.44
C VAL A 984 19.01 -4.36 20.24
N ASP A 985 20.11 -4.91 19.72
CA ASP A 985 20.17 -5.71 18.48
C ASP A 985 19.41 -5.05 17.31
N GLY A 986 19.69 -3.76 17.10
CA GLY A 986 19.08 -2.97 16.02
C GLY A 986 17.59 -2.62 16.21
N GLN A 987 17.00 -2.92 17.36
CA GLN A 987 15.61 -2.57 17.71
C GLN A 987 15.56 -1.64 18.92
N GLU A 988 14.73 -0.60 18.85
CA GLU A 988 14.55 0.31 19.99
C GLU A 988 13.70 -0.35 21.09
N PRO A 989 14.14 -0.31 22.36
CA PRO A 989 13.31 -0.69 23.50
C PRO A 989 12.12 0.25 23.65
N ASP A 990 10.94 -0.29 24.00
CA ASP A 990 9.78 0.56 24.32
C ASP A 990 10.00 1.30 25.64
N THR A 991 10.42 2.56 25.55
CA THR A 991 10.63 3.45 26.70
C THR A 991 9.40 4.25 27.09
N ARG A 992 8.21 3.90 26.56
CA ARG A 992 6.94 4.62 26.80
C ARG A 992 7.01 6.11 26.45
N GLY A 993 7.72 6.42 25.36
CA GLY A 993 7.91 7.80 24.87
C GLY A 993 8.92 8.62 25.68
N ILE A 994 9.63 8.01 26.64
CA ILE A 994 10.69 8.69 27.38
C ILE A 994 11.96 8.62 26.57
N MET A 995 12.39 9.77 26.10
CA MET A 995 13.62 9.90 25.34
C MET A 995 14.83 9.76 26.25
N SER A 996 15.84 9.02 25.80
CA SER A 996 17.16 9.08 26.41
C SER A 996 17.88 10.35 25.96
N ILE A 997 18.78 10.84 26.80
CA ILE A 997 19.51 12.08 26.58
C ILE A 997 20.99 11.76 26.51
N TYR A 998 21.66 12.26 25.48
CA TYR A 998 23.11 12.33 25.41
C TYR A 998 23.58 13.67 26.00
N ASP A 999 24.48 13.60 26.97
CA ASP A 999 25.10 14.75 27.62
C ASP A 999 26.58 14.44 27.89
N HIS A 1000 27.48 15.15 27.19
CA HIS A 1000 28.94 15.08 27.35
C HIS A 1000 29.54 13.65 27.46
N GLY A 1001 29.10 12.71 26.62
CA GLY A 1001 29.62 11.33 26.61
C GLY A 1001 28.83 10.34 27.47
N SER A 1002 27.80 10.81 28.18
CA SER A 1002 26.92 10.01 29.03
C SER A 1002 25.51 9.95 28.48
N ILE A 1003 24.89 8.78 28.60
CA ILE A 1003 23.57 8.52 28.02
C ILE A 1003 22.60 8.20 29.14
N TYR A 1004 21.76 9.17 29.47
CA TYR A 1004 20.76 9.06 30.53
C TYR A 1004 19.49 8.46 29.95
N SER A 1005 19.15 7.25 30.39
CA SER A 1005 18.04 6.47 29.82
C SER A 1005 17.12 5.94 30.90
N PRO A 1006 15.85 5.65 30.56
CA PRO A 1006 14.95 4.96 31.46
C PRO A 1006 15.33 3.47 31.53
N ILE A 1007 16.33 3.19 32.38
CA ILE A 1007 17.17 1.99 32.31
C ILE A 1007 16.38 0.69 32.47
N LEU A 1008 15.28 0.71 33.24
CA LEU A 1008 14.50 -0.49 33.54
C LEU A 1008 13.88 -1.09 32.28
N PHE A 1009 13.32 -0.27 31.37
CA PHE A 1009 12.75 -0.76 30.12
C PHE A 1009 13.79 -1.45 29.23
N ILE A 1010 15.03 -0.95 29.27
CA ILE A 1010 16.12 -1.44 28.45
C ILE A 1010 16.65 -2.75 29.04
N LEU A 1011 16.78 -2.84 30.36
CA LEU A 1011 17.11 -4.10 31.04
C LEU A 1011 16.01 -5.15 30.85
N GLU A 1012 14.73 -4.78 30.94
CA GLU A 1012 13.61 -5.70 30.68
C GLU A 1012 13.65 -6.25 29.26
N ARG A 1013 13.95 -5.40 28.26
CA ARG A 1013 14.14 -5.85 26.88
C ARG A 1013 15.24 -6.90 26.78
N ILE A 1014 16.44 -6.60 27.29
CA ILE A 1014 17.57 -7.53 27.22
C ILE A 1014 17.28 -8.81 28.00
N LYS A 1015 16.64 -8.71 29.17
CA LYS A 1015 16.29 -9.86 30.02
C LYS A 1015 15.27 -10.77 29.35
N ASN A 1016 14.31 -10.21 28.62
CA ASN A 1016 13.32 -11.00 27.88
C ASN A 1016 13.96 -11.74 26.71
N ASP A 1017 14.89 -11.09 26.00
CA ASP A 1017 15.54 -11.69 24.83
C ASP A 1017 16.62 -12.71 25.25
N ARG A 1018 17.35 -12.42 26.34
CA ARG A 1018 18.51 -13.17 26.82
C ARG A 1018 18.54 -13.26 28.35
N PRO A 1019 17.65 -14.07 28.94
CA PRO A 1019 17.46 -14.13 30.39
C PRO A 1019 18.68 -14.62 31.16
N GLU A 1020 19.62 -15.30 30.51
CA GLU A 1020 20.81 -15.90 31.11
C GLU A 1020 21.99 -14.93 31.30
N LEU A 1021 21.95 -13.74 30.67
CA LEU A 1021 23.09 -12.81 30.69
C LEU A 1021 23.30 -12.11 32.04
N PHE A 1022 22.21 -11.81 32.75
CA PHE A 1022 22.23 -11.09 34.02
C PHE A 1022 20.89 -11.22 34.77
N ASP A 1023 20.88 -10.90 36.06
CA ASP A 1023 19.66 -10.66 36.86
C ASP A 1023 19.65 -9.21 37.35
N TYR A 1024 18.47 -8.66 37.64
CA TYR A 1024 18.35 -7.36 38.28
C TYR A 1024 17.17 -7.28 39.24
N SER A 1025 17.23 -6.32 40.16
CA SER A 1025 16.13 -5.96 41.07
C SER A 1025 16.09 -4.44 41.24
N TYR A 1026 14.91 -3.88 41.43
CA TYR A 1026 14.70 -2.45 41.61
C TYR A 1026 13.79 -2.17 42.81
N ASP A 1027 14.29 -1.38 43.75
CA ASP A 1027 13.51 -0.82 44.85
C ASP A 1027 13.03 0.58 44.45
N ALA A 1028 11.74 0.71 44.17
CA ALA A 1028 11.14 1.95 43.70
C ALA A 1028 11.04 3.03 44.81
N GLU A 1029 10.90 2.63 46.07
CA GLU A 1029 10.82 3.58 47.19
C GLU A 1029 12.20 4.16 47.50
N ALA A 1030 13.23 3.30 47.55
CA ALA A 1030 14.60 3.72 47.80
C ALA A 1030 15.30 4.28 46.55
N GLY A 1031 14.81 3.96 45.35
CA GLY A 1031 15.44 4.33 44.09
C GLY A 1031 16.77 3.59 43.85
N ILE A 1032 16.84 2.32 44.23
CA ILE A 1032 18.05 1.49 44.16
C ILE A 1032 17.86 0.41 43.10
N LEU A 1033 18.68 0.45 42.05
CA LEU A 1033 18.81 -0.60 41.05
C LEU A 1033 20.02 -1.46 41.37
N MET A 1034 19.83 -2.78 41.47
CA MET A 1034 20.90 -3.75 41.65
C MET A 1034 20.91 -4.73 40.47
N LEU A 1035 22.05 -4.84 39.77
CA LEU A 1035 22.27 -5.72 38.62
C LEU A 1035 23.38 -6.73 38.93
N SER A 1036 23.14 -8.01 38.64
CA SER A 1036 24.09 -9.10 38.86
C SER A 1036 24.45 -9.79 37.54
N SER A 1037 25.74 -9.78 37.18
CA SER A 1037 26.27 -10.39 35.95
C SER A 1037 27.67 -10.95 36.20
N ASN A 1038 27.89 -12.24 35.90
CA ASN A 1038 29.21 -12.92 35.99
C ASN A 1038 30.03 -12.59 37.26
N LYS A 1039 29.44 -12.79 38.44
CA LYS A 1039 30.04 -12.50 39.78
C LYS A 1039 30.32 -11.01 40.08
N LYS A 1040 29.78 -10.10 39.28
CA LYS A 1040 29.72 -8.67 39.59
C LYS A 1040 28.30 -8.31 40.01
N CYS A 1041 28.19 -7.55 41.10
CA CYS A 1041 26.97 -6.89 41.54
C CYS A 1041 27.17 -5.38 41.38
N VAL A 1042 26.36 -4.74 40.54
CA VAL A 1042 26.40 -3.31 40.22
C VAL A 1042 25.19 -2.65 40.87
N ILE A 1043 25.41 -1.61 41.67
CA ILE A 1043 24.35 -0.85 42.32
C ILE A 1043 24.37 0.58 41.80
N ALA A 1044 23.22 1.04 41.29
CA ALA A 1044 22.94 2.43 40.96
C ALA A 1044 21.86 2.95 41.92
N GLU A 1045 22.16 4.04 42.63
CA GLU A 1045 21.30 4.60 43.67
C GLU A 1045 20.96 6.06 43.34
N LYS A 1046 19.69 6.42 43.53
CA LYS A 1046 19.21 7.79 43.35
C LYS A 1046 20.07 8.81 44.13
N GLY A 1047 20.55 9.85 43.44
CA GLY A 1047 21.34 10.93 44.05
C GLY A 1047 22.80 10.56 44.33
N ARG A 1048 23.26 9.37 43.93
CA ARG A 1048 24.64 8.92 44.11
C ARG A 1048 25.44 9.13 42.83
N THR A 1049 26.57 9.83 42.91
CA THR A 1049 27.40 10.21 41.76
C THR A 1049 28.45 9.15 41.37
N HIS A 1050 28.27 7.90 41.78
CA HIS A 1050 29.14 6.76 41.48
C HIS A 1050 28.34 5.46 41.54
N LEU A 1051 28.75 4.45 40.77
CA LEU A 1051 28.24 3.08 40.92
C LEU A 1051 28.97 2.37 42.04
N LEU A 1052 28.31 1.41 42.70
CA LEU A 1052 29.00 0.43 43.54
C LEU A 1052 29.11 -0.89 42.77
N VAL A 1053 30.33 -1.33 42.47
CA VAL A 1053 30.58 -2.64 41.85
C VAL A 1053 31.24 -3.52 42.88
N ASN A 1054 30.54 -4.57 43.33
CA ASN A 1054 30.94 -5.41 44.46
C ASN A 1054 31.27 -4.62 45.74
N GLY A 1055 30.63 -3.47 45.93
CA GLY A 1055 30.85 -2.58 47.08
C GLY A 1055 31.96 -1.54 46.88
N GLU A 1056 32.66 -1.53 45.74
CA GLU A 1056 33.70 -0.54 45.42
C GLU A 1056 33.16 0.57 44.50
N GLU A 1057 33.59 1.81 44.74
CA GLU A 1057 33.20 2.98 43.93
C GLU A 1057 33.73 2.88 42.49
N ASN A 1058 32.84 3.08 41.52
CA ASN A 1058 33.14 3.08 40.08
C ASN A 1058 32.51 4.30 39.40
N LEU A 1059 33.04 4.66 38.22
CA LEU A 1059 32.66 5.88 37.49
C LEU A 1059 31.18 5.89 37.10
N LEU A 1060 30.55 7.04 37.36
CA LEU A 1060 29.23 7.44 36.90
C LEU A 1060 29.27 8.96 36.75
N ASN A 1061 28.99 9.47 35.56
CA ASN A 1061 29.20 10.87 35.23
C ASN A 1061 28.03 11.78 35.64
N GLY A 1062 26.91 11.21 36.08
CA GLY A 1062 25.81 11.95 36.68
C GLY A 1062 24.98 11.10 37.63
N GLU A 1063 24.20 11.77 38.47
CA GLU A 1063 23.40 11.08 39.48
C GLU A 1063 22.16 10.41 38.88
N PRO A 1064 21.86 9.15 39.23
CA PRO A 1064 20.56 8.56 38.97
C PRO A 1064 19.46 9.39 39.59
N TYR A 1065 18.35 9.57 38.88
CA TYR A 1065 17.21 10.32 39.39
C TYR A 1065 15.89 9.66 39.03
N ILE A 1066 14.85 9.99 39.78
CA ILE A 1066 13.48 9.55 39.51
C ILE A 1066 12.70 10.72 38.95
N ARG A 1067 12.07 10.52 37.80
CA ARG A 1067 11.16 11.48 37.19
C ARG A 1067 9.86 11.61 37.99
N PRO A 1068 9.05 12.68 37.80
CA PRO A 1068 7.75 12.83 38.47
C PRO A 1068 6.77 11.68 38.22
N ASP A 1069 6.91 10.97 37.10
CA ASP A 1069 6.15 9.78 36.71
C ASP A 1069 6.67 8.47 37.35
N GLY A 1070 7.66 8.55 38.24
CA GLY A 1070 8.20 7.41 38.99
C GLY A 1070 9.29 6.62 38.26
N ILE A 1071 9.75 7.09 37.09
CA ILE A 1071 10.68 6.33 36.25
C ILE A 1071 12.13 6.68 36.58
N LEU A 1072 12.94 5.64 36.79
CA LEU A 1072 14.37 5.75 37.10
C LEU A 1072 15.17 6.06 35.82
N ILE A 1073 15.91 7.15 35.85
CA ILE A 1073 16.88 7.54 34.81
C ILE A 1073 18.30 7.31 35.33
N VAL A 1074 19.12 6.61 34.55
CA VAL A 1074 20.51 6.28 34.88
C VAL A 1074 21.38 6.43 33.64
N GLU A 1075 22.67 6.74 33.83
CA GLU A 1075 23.69 6.62 32.77
C GLU A 1075 23.82 5.16 32.33
N ILE A 1076 23.19 4.81 31.21
CA ILE A 1076 23.07 3.43 30.77
C ILE A 1076 24.39 2.85 30.30
N ASN A 1077 25.22 3.64 29.62
CA ASN A 1077 26.53 3.21 29.11
C ASN A 1077 27.47 2.81 30.25
N ALA A 1078 27.31 3.38 31.45
CA ALA A 1078 28.04 2.96 32.63
C ALA A 1078 27.54 1.60 33.15
N VAL A 1079 26.22 1.43 33.31
CA VAL A 1079 25.64 0.20 33.88
C VAL A 1079 25.76 -0.99 32.94
N ILE A 1080 25.45 -0.82 31.65
CA ILE A 1080 25.34 -1.93 30.69
C ILE A 1080 26.69 -2.56 30.35
N SER A 1081 27.78 -1.79 30.48
CA SER A 1081 29.15 -2.27 30.28
C SER A 1081 29.56 -3.43 31.21
N TYR A 1082 28.81 -3.65 32.29
CA TYR A 1082 29.03 -4.75 33.23
C TYR A 1082 28.25 -6.04 32.89
N ILE A 1083 27.36 -6.01 31.89
CA ILE A 1083 26.68 -7.21 31.40
C ILE A 1083 27.63 -7.99 30.49
N LYS A 1084 27.92 -9.25 30.82
CA LYS A 1084 28.94 -10.03 30.12
C LYS A 1084 28.51 -10.31 28.68
N GLY A 1085 29.41 -10.05 27.73
CA GLY A 1085 29.24 -10.41 26.32
C GLY A 1085 28.44 -9.41 25.50
N ILE A 1086 27.86 -8.39 26.14
CA ILE A 1086 27.26 -7.25 25.44
C ILE A 1086 28.36 -6.33 24.92
N VAL A 1087 28.24 -5.89 23.67
CA VAL A 1087 29.01 -4.79 23.09
C VAL A 1087 28.10 -3.57 23.05
N SER A 1088 28.56 -2.43 23.53
CA SER A 1088 27.78 -1.19 23.41
C SER A 1088 28.65 -0.01 22.99
N TYR A 1089 28.10 0.87 22.18
CA TYR A 1089 28.80 2.04 21.64
C TYR A 1089 27.80 3.11 21.23
N TYR A 1090 28.23 4.37 21.27
CA TYR A 1090 27.46 5.51 20.79
C TYR A 1090 27.89 5.84 19.36
N ASP A 1091 26.90 6.01 18.49
CA ASP A 1091 27.05 6.44 17.11
C ASP A 1091 26.72 7.94 17.03
N ASP A 1092 27.78 8.75 17.06
CA ASP A 1092 27.70 10.22 17.04
C ASP A 1092 26.98 10.77 15.80
N ASN A 1093 26.98 10.03 14.68
CA ASN A 1093 26.44 10.51 13.40
C ASN A 1093 24.91 10.47 13.34
N VAL A 1094 24.29 9.58 14.11
CA VAL A 1094 22.83 9.41 14.20
C VAL A 1094 22.27 9.66 15.60
N HIS A 1095 23.13 9.99 16.57
CA HIS A 1095 22.78 10.11 17.98
C HIS A 1095 22.07 8.86 18.52
N VAL A 1096 22.66 7.68 18.25
CA VAL A 1096 22.12 6.37 18.67
C VAL A 1096 23.13 5.66 19.55
N PHE A 1097 22.69 5.16 20.70
CA PHE A 1097 23.44 4.20 21.51
C PHE A 1097 23.02 2.78 21.17
N ARG A 1098 23.97 1.96 20.73
CA ARG A 1098 23.75 0.57 20.32
C ARG A 1098 24.21 -0.37 21.41
N ILE A 1099 23.43 -1.42 21.61
CA ILE A 1099 23.65 -2.51 22.57
C ILE A 1099 23.48 -3.79 21.74
N GLU A 1100 24.59 -4.44 21.42
CA GLU A 1100 24.64 -5.69 20.67
C GLU A 1100 24.78 -6.86 21.65
N LEU A 1101 23.84 -7.80 21.60
CA LEU A 1101 23.83 -8.99 22.43
C LEU A 1101 24.78 -10.04 21.84
N PRO A 1102 25.42 -10.88 22.66
CA PRO A 1102 26.28 -11.96 22.15
C PRO A 1102 25.45 -12.96 21.31
N PRO A 1103 26.02 -13.76 20.40
CA PRO A 1103 25.28 -14.83 19.74
C PRO A 1103 24.68 -15.81 20.75
N SER A 1104 23.51 -16.38 20.44
CA SER A 1104 22.96 -17.50 21.22
C SER A 1104 23.93 -18.68 21.10
N SER A 1105 24.43 -19.20 22.22
CA SER A 1105 25.09 -20.50 22.22
C SER A 1105 24.02 -21.55 21.92
N VAL A 1106 24.12 -22.17 20.75
CA VAL A 1106 23.24 -23.27 20.28
C VAL A 1106 23.13 -24.37 21.33
#